data_AF-A0A0E3LEA4-F1
#
_entry.id   AF-A0A0E3LEA4-F1
#
_cell.length_a   1.000
_cell.length_b   1.000
_cell.length_c   1.000
_cell.angle_alpha   90.00
_cell.angle_beta   90.00
_cell.angle_gamma   90.00
#
_symmetry.space_group_name_H-M   'P 1'
#
loop_
_entity.id
_entity.type
_entity.pdbx_description
1 polymer ?
#
loop_
_entity_poly.entity_id
_entity_poly.type
_entity_poly.pdbx_seq_one_letter_code
_entity_poly.pdbx_strand_id
1 'polypeptide(L)'
;MSKLTTGNFSIEDLESVQITINNIVGAAKEAAEEKAKELEKAGPTLFPGLESYRDDWNFKLLDRYEPVITPMCDQCCYCTYGPCDLSGNKRGACGIDMLGHNGREFFLRVITGTACHAAHGRHLLDHLIETFGEDLPLNLGQSNVLTPNITISTGLSPKNLGEIKPAMEFVEEQLTQLLATVHAGQESAEIDYDSKALFSGSLDHVGMEISDVVQVAAYDFPKADPEAPLIEIGMGTIDKSKPFLCVIGHNVGGVTYMMDYMEEHELTDKMEIAGLCCTAIDLSRYKEADRRPPYAKVIGSMSKELKVIRSGMPDVIVVDEQCVRGDIVPEAQKLKIPVIASNAKIMYGLPNRTDANVDDVIEELKSGAIPGCVMLDYDKLGELCIRLTMEMGPIRDAEGITAIPTDEEFADWVAKCADCGACLLACPEELDIPEAMGFAKEGDLSYLEELHDVCIGCRRCEQVCKKEIPILNIIEKVAQKQIAEEKGWMRAGRGQVSDAEIRAEGLNLVMGTTPGIIAIIGCPNYAEGTKDVYYIAEEFLKRNFIVVTTGCGAMDIGMFKDEDGKTLYERYPGGFECGGLVNIGSCVSNAHITGAAEKVAAIFAQRTLEGNLAEISDYILNRVGACGLAWGAFSQKASSIGTGCNILGIPAVLGPHSSKYRRALIAKTYEEDKWKVYDARNGQEMPIPPAPEFLLTTAETWQEAIPMMAKACIRPSDNSMGRSIKLTHWMELHKKYIGADPDDWWKFVRNEADLPLAKREALLKELEAKHGWEIDWKKKKIISGPKIKFDVSAQPTNLKRLCKEA
;
A
#
# COMPACT_ATOMS: atom_id res chain seq x y z
N MET A 1 -15.34 30.75 -27.11
CA MET A 1 -15.60 31.46 -25.84
C MET A 1 -14.45 32.42 -25.62
N SER A 2 -14.74 33.72 -25.55
CA SER A 2 -13.75 34.78 -25.34
C SER A 2 -13.11 34.63 -23.96
N LYS A 3 -11.77 34.62 -23.89
CA LYS A 3 -11.02 34.78 -22.64
C LYS A 3 -11.51 36.05 -21.95
N LEU A 4 -11.97 35.95 -20.71
CA LEU A 4 -12.13 37.11 -19.85
C LEU A 4 -10.73 37.69 -19.61
N THR A 5 -10.51 38.92 -20.07
CA THR A 5 -9.33 39.70 -19.70
C THR A 5 -9.58 40.43 -18.38
N THR A 6 -8.52 40.77 -17.66
CA THR A 6 -8.56 41.58 -16.44
C THR A 6 -9.39 42.84 -16.67
N GLY A 7 -10.44 43.03 -15.87
CA GLY A 7 -11.34 44.17 -15.95
C GLY A 7 -11.78 44.58 -14.55
N ASN A 8 -12.01 45.89 -14.36
CA ASN A 8 -12.61 46.42 -13.15
C ASN A 8 -14.13 46.48 -13.35
N PHE A 9 -14.89 45.99 -12.38
CA PHE A 9 -16.31 46.27 -12.25
C PHE A 9 -16.51 47.14 -11.01
N SER A 10 -17.12 48.31 -11.17
CA SER A 10 -17.62 49.10 -10.05
C SER A 10 -19.13 48.95 -9.97
N ILE A 11 -19.64 48.87 -8.75
CA ILE A 11 -21.06 48.82 -8.44
C ILE A 11 -21.32 49.98 -7.49
N GLU A 12 -22.22 50.88 -7.87
CA GLU A 12 -22.63 52.02 -7.06
C GLU A 12 -24.12 51.87 -6.72
N ASP A 13 -24.52 52.38 -5.54
CA ASP A 13 -25.90 52.47 -5.04
C ASP A 13 -26.66 51.15 -4.78
N LEU A 14 -26.02 50.18 -4.13
CA LEU A 14 -26.72 49.02 -3.55
C LEU A 14 -26.43 48.89 -2.04
N GLU A 15 -27.49 48.82 -1.23
CA GLU A 15 -27.41 48.37 0.16
C GLU A 15 -27.64 46.84 0.21
N SER A 16 -26.75 46.11 0.89
CA SER A 16 -26.83 44.66 1.14
C SER A 16 -26.55 43.71 -0.04
N VAL A 17 -25.43 43.87 -0.75
CA VAL A 17 -24.96 42.91 -1.77
C VAL A 17 -23.75 42.13 -1.28
N GLN A 18 -23.80 40.81 -1.40
CA GLN A 18 -22.64 39.91 -1.27
C GLN A 18 -22.30 39.36 -2.66
N ILE A 19 -21.06 39.56 -3.09
CA ILE A 19 -20.53 39.01 -4.35
C ILE A 19 -19.55 37.91 -3.98
N THR A 20 -19.84 36.68 -4.40
CA THR A 20 -18.93 35.54 -4.26
C THR A 20 -18.46 35.13 -5.64
N ILE A 21 -17.16 35.31 -5.91
CA ILE A 21 -16.50 34.76 -7.10
C ILE A 21 -15.92 33.41 -6.68
N ASN A 22 -16.50 32.31 -7.17
CA ASN A 22 -16.16 30.97 -6.69
C ASN A 22 -14.82 30.46 -7.24
N ASN A 23 -14.76 30.07 -8.52
CA ASN A 23 -13.56 29.45 -9.12
C ASN A 23 -13.10 30.18 -10.39
N ILE A 24 -11.78 30.36 -10.52
CA ILE A 24 -11.14 30.83 -11.75
C ILE A 24 -10.64 29.60 -12.53
N VAL A 25 -11.15 29.41 -13.75
CA VAL A 25 -10.68 28.33 -14.64
C VAL A 25 -9.24 28.64 -15.06
N GLY A 26 -8.30 27.76 -14.68
CA GLY A 26 -6.87 27.93 -14.92
C GLY A 26 -6.06 28.37 -13.69
N ALA A 27 -6.67 28.40 -12.50
CA ALA A 27 -6.00 28.80 -11.25
C ALA A 27 -4.73 27.99 -10.94
N ALA A 28 -4.72 26.67 -11.15
CA ALA A 28 -3.52 25.86 -10.95
C ALA A 28 -2.37 26.28 -11.88
N LYS A 29 -2.69 26.64 -13.13
CA LYS A 29 -1.71 27.13 -14.11
C LYS A 29 -1.21 28.54 -13.78
N GLU A 30 -2.09 29.45 -13.38
CA GLU A 30 -1.69 30.79 -12.94
C GLU A 30 -0.87 30.73 -11.64
N ALA A 31 -1.27 29.90 -10.67
CA ALA A 31 -0.51 29.65 -9.45
C ALA A 31 0.87 29.04 -9.75
N ALA A 32 0.96 28.11 -10.71
CA ALA A 32 2.24 27.57 -11.18
C ALA A 32 3.12 28.66 -11.82
N GLU A 33 2.57 29.50 -12.70
CA GLU A 33 3.29 30.58 -13.38
C GLU A 33 3.73 31.70 -12.42
N GLU A 34 2.95 31.97 -11.37
CA GLU A 34 3.28 32.94 -10.32
C GLU A 34 4.34 32.35 -9.37
N LYS A 35 4.18 31.09 -8.93
CA LYS A 35 5.16 30.42 -8.07
C LYS A 35 6.50 30.19 -8.75
N ALA A 36 6.51 29.86 -10.04
CA ALA A 36 7.73 29.72 -10.82
C ALA A 36 8.54 31.03 -10.90
N LYS A 37 7.88 32.20 -10.79
CA LYS A 37 8.57 33.50 -10.72
C LYS A 37 9.17 33.78 -9.33
N GLU A 38 8.63 33.16 -8.28
CA GLU A 38 9.12 33.29 -6.90
C GLU A 38 10.23 32.27 -6.56
N LEU A 39 10.19 31.09 -7.18
CA LEU A 39 11.13 30.00 -6.93
C LEU A 39 12.24 29.96 -7.99
N GLU A 40 13.24 30.84 -7.88
CA GLU A 40 14.43 30.87 -8.77
C GLU A 40 15.17 29.51 -8.92
N LYS A 41 14.88 28.51 -8.07
CA LYS A 41 15.57 27.22 -8.00
C LYS A 41 14.69 25.98 -8.26
N ALA A 42 13.43 26.13 -8.64
CA ALA A 42 12.55 24.98 -8.88
C ALA A 42 13.02 24.12 -10.07
N GLY A 43 12.64 22.84 -10.05
CA GLY A 43 12.76 21.93 -11.18
C GLY A 43 11.80 22.26 -12.33
N PRO A 44 11.90 21.53 -13.46
CA PRO A 44 11.23 21.90 -14.70
C PRO A 44 9.73 21.55 -14.77
N THR A 45 9.17 20.91 -13.74
CA THR A 45 7.86 20.23 -13.81
C THR A 45 6.96 20.56 -12.61
N LEU A 46 6.66 21.84 -12.41
CA LEU A 46 5.63 22.30 -11.47
C LEU A 46 4.23 22.08 -12.07
N PHE A 47 3.31 21.50 -11.29
CA PHE A 47 1.95 21.18 -11.71
C PHE A 47 1.92 20.45 -13.07
N PRO A 48 2.60 19.31 -13.17
CA PRO A 48 2.81 18.60 -14.44
C PRO A 48 1.51 18.14 -15.10
N GLY A 49 1.51 18.18 -16.43
CA GLY A 49 0.57 17.50 -17.32
C GLY A 49 0.90 16.01 -17.48
N LEU A 50 0.02 15.27 -18.17
CA LEU A 50 0.18 13.83 -18.45
C LEU A 50 1.50 13.50 -19.17
N GLU A 51 1.99 14.44 -19.98
CA GLU A 51 3.16 14.33 -20.81
C GLU A 51 4.46 14.78 -20.14
N SER A 52 4.39 15.51 -19.02
CA SER A 52 5.53 16.26 -18.48
C SER A 52 6.73 15.39 -18.14
N TYR A 53 6.50 14.15 -17.69
CA TYR A 53 7.57 13.20 -17.37
C TYR A 53 7.88 12.21 -18.50
N ARG A 54 7.07 12.19 -19.56
CA ARG A 54 7.08 11.17 -20.61
C ARG A 54 8.46 10.99 -21.22
N ASP A 55 8.96 12.05 -21.84
CA ASP A 55 10.19 12.00 -22.62
C ASP A 55 11.42 12.22 -21.75
N ASP A 56 11.35 13.02 -20.68
CA ASP A 56 12.50 13.29 -19.80
C ASP A 56 12.85 12.08 -18.94
N TRP A 57 11.86 11.31 -18.49
CA TRP A 57 12.07 10.28 -17.48
C TRP A 57 11.38 8.95 -17.76
N ASN A 58 10.05 8.93 -17.93
CA ASN A 58 9.27 7.69 -17.98
C ASN A 58 9.75 6.77 -19.10
N PHE A 59 10.01 7.30 -20.31
CA PHE A 59 10.54 6.49 -21.41
C PHE A 59 11.95 5.94 -21.16
N LYS A 60 12.75 6.58 -20.29
CA LYS A 60 14.05 6.05 -19.88
C LYS A 60 13.89 4.89 -18.90
N LEU A 61 12.91 4.99 -18.00
CA LEU A 61 12.54 3.88 -17.13
C LEU A 61 12.02 2.69 -17.95
N LEU A 62 11.06 2.94 -18.84
CA LEU A 62 10.38 1.92 -19.64
C LEU A 62 11.28 1.30 -20.71
N ASP A 63 12.31 2.02 -21.18
CA ASP A 63 13.33 1.42 -22.05
C ASP A 63 14.17 0.37 -21.30
N ARG A 64 14.60 0.66 -20.07
CA ARG A 64 15.36 -0.32 -19.28
C ARG A 64 14.47 -1.43 -18.73
N TYR A 65 13.36 -1.06 -18.11
CA TYR A 65 12.40 -1.96 -17.47
C TYR A 65 11.20 -2.10 -18.39
N GLU A 66 11.33 -3.01 -19.35
CA GLU A 66 10.34 -3.17 -20.41
C GLU A 66 9.00 -3.63 -19.83
N PRO A 67 7.87 -3.10 -20.32
CA PRO A 67 6.56 -3.63 -20.00
C PRO A 67 6.42 -5.08 -20.46
N VAL A 68 6.10 -5.96 -19.52
CA VAL A 68 5.77 -7.36 -19.76
C VAL A 68 4.27 -7.53 -19.63
N ILE A 69 3.60 -7.77 -20.76
CA ILE A 69 2.14 -7.88 -20.84
C ILE A 69 1.69 -9.33 -20.74
N THR A 70 0.87 -9.62 -19.72
CA THR A 70 0.25 -10.91 -19.44
C THR A 70 -1.27 -10.75 -19.36
N PRO A 71 -1.99 -10.84 -20.49
CA PRO A 71 -3.43 -10.54 -20.53
C PRO A 71 -4.26 -11.39 -19.57
N MET A 72 -5.16 -10.75 -18.81
CA MET A 72 -6.11 -11.44 -17.93
C MET A 72 -7.35 -11.95 -18.70
N CYS A 73 -7.60 -11.36 -19.88
CA CYS A 73 -8.67 -11.73 -20.80
C CYS A 73 -8.20 -11.45 -22.23
N ASP A 74 -8.60 -12.30 -23.15
CA ASP A 74 -8.27 -12.21 -24.57
C ASP A 74 -9.19 -11.24 -25.35
N GLN A 75 -10.06 -10.52 -24.67
CA GLN A 75 -11.09 -9.67 -25.29
C GLN A 75 -11.10 -8.26 -24.72
N CYS A 76 -11.58 -7.31 -25.53
CA CYS A 76 -11.95 -5.97 -25.08
C CYS A 76 -13.46 -5.77 -25.20
N CYS A 77 -14.11 -5.41 -24.09
CA CYS A 77 -15.56 -5.19 -24.00
C CYS A 77 -15.94 -3.75 -23.62
N TYR A 78 -15.09 -2.77 -23.96
CA TYR A 78 -15.25 -1.37 -23.50
C TYR A 78 -16.38 -0.59 -24.16
N CYS A 79 -16.81 -0.95 -25.37
CA CYS A 79 -17.83 -0.21 -26.10
C CYS A 79 -18.69 -1.13 -26.97
N THR A 80 -19.74 -0.57 -27.57
CA THR A 80 -20.75 -1.30 -28.35
C THR A 80 -20.24 -1.87 -29.68
N TYR A 81 -19.03 -1.51 -30.12
CA TYR A 81 -18.37 -2.21 -31.22
C TYR A 81 -17.84 -3.59 -30.82
N GLY A 82 -17.64 -3.83 -29.51
CA GLY A 82 -17.14 -5.10 -28.99
C GLY A 82 -18.26 -6.09 -28.58
N PRO A 83 -17.89 -7.21 -27.93
CA PRO A 83 -16.54 -7.58 -27.55
C PRO A 83 -15.63 -7.83 -28.77
N CYS A 84 -14.41 -7.29 -28.75
CA CYS A 84 -13.39 -7.55 -29.76
C CYS A 84 -12.47 -8.67 -29.25
N ASP A 85 -12.23 -9.69 -30.07
CA ASP A 85 -11.20 -10.71 -29.84
C ASP A 85 -9.80 -10.15 -30.17
N LEU A 86 -8.93 -10.13 -29.17
CA LEU A 86 -7.57 -9.60 -29.23
C LEU A 86 -6.49 -10.70 -29.22
N SER A 87 -6.86 -11.99 -29.20
CA SER A 87 -5.90 -13.11 -29.13
C SER A 87 -4.83 -13.02 -30.22
N GLY A 88 -3.57 -13.26 -29.86
CA GLY A 88 -2.45 -13.17 -30.81
C GLY A 88 -2.08 -11.73 -31.18
N ASN A 89 -2.32 -10.78 -30.27
CA ASN A 89 -2.07 -9.35 -30.46
C ASN A 89 -2.84 -8.74 -31.66
N LYS A 90 -4.07 -9.21 -31.89
CA LYS A 90 -4.98 -8.62 -32.89
C LYS A 90 -5.41 -7.22 -32.45
N ARG A 91 -5.92 -6.45 -33.42
CA ARG A 91 -6.55 -5.15 -33.18
C ARG A 91 -8.05 -5.30 -32.99
N GLY A 92 -8.61 -4.56 -32.03
CA GLY A 92 -10.05 -4.38 -31.91
C GLY A 92 -10.60 -3.48 -33.01
N ALA A 93 -11.94 -3.38 -33.08
CA ALA A 93 -12.62 -2.60 -34.12
C ALA A 93 -12.23 -1.11 -34.16
N CYS A 94 -11.83 -0.52 -33.02
CA CYS A 94 -11.36 0.86 -32.93
C CYS A 94 -9.87 1.04 -33.23
N GLY A 95 -9.13 -0.04 -33.52
CA GLY A 95 -7.74 0.01 -33.95
C GLY A 95 -6.69 -0.27 -32.86
N ILE A 96 -7.04 -0.27 -31.57
CA ILE A 96 -6.11 -0.63 -30.48
C ILE A 96 -5.76 -2.13 -30.53
N ASP A 97 -4.50 -2.48 -30.31
CA ASP A 97 -4.04 -3.88 -30.21
C ASP A 97 -4.11 -4.40 -28.77
N MET A 98 -3.74 -5.67 -28.57
CA MET A 98 -3.82 -6.34 -27.26
C MET A 98 -2.86 -5.72 -26.25
N LEU A 99 -1.66 -5.34 -26.68
CA LEU A 99 -0.68 -4.68 -25.82
C LEU A 99 -1.21 -3.32 -25.37
N GLY A 100 -1.65 -2.49 -26.31
CA GLY A 100 -2.27 -1.20 -25.99
C GLY A 100 -3.49 -1.32 -25.07
N HIS A 101 -4.34 -2.34 -25.29
CA HIS A 101 -5.50 -2.56 -24.44
C HIS A 101 -5.12 -3.02 -23.02
N ASN A 102 -4.12 -3.89 -22.86
CA ASN A 102 -3.70 -4.34 -21.54
C ASN A 102 -2.94 -3.26 -20.78
N GLY A 103 -2.14 -2.43 -21.47
CA GLY A 103 -1.59 -1.18 -20.92
C GLY A 103 -2.71 -0.25 -20.45
N ARG A 104 -3.79 -0.09 -21.25
CA ARG A 104 -5.00 0.67 -20.85
C ARG A 104 -5.71 0.08 -19.64
N GLU A 105 -5.84 -1.23 -19.56
CA GLU A 105 -6.48 -1.91 -18.44
C GLU A 105 -5.68 -1.76 -17.15
N PHE A 106 -4.35 -1.90 -17.22
CA PHE A 106 -3.46 -1.62 -16.09
C PHE A 106 -3.57 -0.16 -15.66
N PHE A 107 -3.46 0.77 -16.62
CA PHE A 107 -3.65 2.21 -16.41
C PHE A 107 -4.98 2.52 -15.72
N LEU A 108 -6.09 1.90 -16.15
CA LEU A 108 -7.39 2.06 -15.50
C LEU A 108 -7.36 1.63 -14.03
N ARG A 109 -6.67 0.54 -13.68
CA ARG A 109 -6.52 0.12 -12.28
C ARG A 109 -5.71 1.13 -11.49
N VAL A 110 -4.64 1.67 -12.06
CA VAL A 110 -3.82 2.71 -11.42
C VAL A 110 -4.66 3.96 -11.13
N ILE A 111 -5.34 4.54 -12.12
CA ILE A 111 -6.11 5.78 -11.88
C ILE A 111 -7.30 5.56 -10.94
N THR A 112 -7.84 4.34 -10.87
CA THR A 112 -8.88 3.98 -9.90
C THR A 112 -8.31 3.98 -8.48
N GLY A 113 -7.10 3.44 -8.30
CA GLY A 113 -6.37 3.51 -7.04
C GLY A 113 -6.06 4.95 -6.61
N THR A 114 -5.52 5.74 -7.54
CA THR A 114 -5.29 7.19 -7.37
C THR A 114 -6.56 7.92 -6.95
N ALA A 115 -7.69 7.67 -7.62
CA ALA A 115 -8.96 8.29 -7.29
C ALA A 115 -9.48 7.89 -5.91
N CYS A 116 -9.25 6.66 -5.46
CA CYS A 116 -9.64 6.23 -4.11
C CYS A 116 -8.92 7.03 -3.02
N HIS A 117 -7.60 7.22 -3.12
CA HIS A 117 -6.86 7.99 -2.13
C HIS A 117 -7.15 9.50 -2.26
N ALA A 118 -7.30 10.02 -3.47
CA ALA A 118 -7.68 11.41 -3.68
C ALA A 118 -9.07 11.74 -3.10
N ALA A 119 -10.08 10.89 -3.36
CA ALA A 119 -11.43 11.10 -2.85
C ALA A 119 -11.50 10.98 -1.32
N HIS A 120 -10.67 10.12 -0.73
CA HIS A 120 -10.49 10.04 0.72
C HIS A 120 -9.88 11.35 1.27
N GLY A 121 -8.79 11.82 0.68
CA GLY A 121 -8.11 13.06 1.07
C GLY A 121 -9.00 14.28 0.94
N ARG A 122 -9.77 14.40 -0.15
CA ARG A 122 -10.77 15.46 -0.33
C ARG A 122 -11.81 15.47 0.78
N HIS A 123 -12.38 14.31 1.10
CA HIS A 123 -13.42 14.21 2.12
C HIS A 123 -12.89 14.61 3.51
N LEU A 124 -11.68 14.17 3.87
CA LEU A 124 -11.05 14.58 5.12
C LEU A 124 -10.72 16.07 5.11
N LEU A 125 -10.10 16.59 4.05
CA LEU A 125 -9.69 17.99 3.96
C LEU A 125 -10.87 18.95 4.15
N ASP A 126 -11.96 18.71 3.42
CA ASP A 126 -13.15 19.57 3.49
C ASP A 126 -13.79 19.50 4.89
N HIS A 127 -13.99 18.29 5.43
CA HIS A 127 -14.56 18.09 6.77
C HIS A 127 -13.69 18.72 7.86
N LEU A 128 -12.38 18.49 7.82
CA LEU A 128 -11.45 19.01 8.84
C LEU A 128 -11.32 20.54 8.77
N ILE A 129 -11.40 21.13 7.58
CA ILE A 129 -11.46 22.60 7.44
C ILE A 129 -12.77 23.14 8.02
N GLU A 130 -13.91 22.48 7.76
CA GLU A 130 -15.20 22.88 8.32
C GLU A 130 -15.19 22.80 9.87
N THR A 131 -14.59 21.75 10.43
CA THR A 131 -14.57 21.50 11.87
C THR A 131 -13.51 22.32 12.61
N PHE A 132 -12.29 22.44 12.08
CA PHE A 132 -11.14 23.01 12.79
C PHE A 132 -10.59 24.31 12.18
N GLY A 133 -11.09 24.71 11.01
CA GLY A 133 -10.69 25.92 10.30
C GLY A 133 -9.49 25.74 9.36
N GLU A 134 -9.40 26.59 8.34
CA GLU A 134 -8.30 26.57 7.34
C GLU A 134 -6.92 26.79 7.96
N ASP A 135 -6.83 27.58 9.03
CA ASP A 135 -5.58 27.98 9.66
C ASP A 135 -4.96 26.90 10.58
N LEU A 136 -5.61 25.74 10.74
CA LEU A 136 -5.08 24.66 11.58
C LEU A 136 -3.70 24.20 11.06
N PRO A 137 -2.63 24.29 11.86
CA PRO A 137 -1.28 23.99 11.40
C PRO A 137 -1.03 22.50 11.22
N LEU A 138 -0.20 22.15 10.23
CA LEU A 138 0.25 20.79 9.99
C LEU A 138 1.32 20.38 11.00
N ASN A 139 0.89 19.91 12.17
CA ASN A 139 1.78 19.43 13.23
C ASN A 139 2.11 17.94 13.04
N LEU A 140 3.13 17.64 12.23
CA LEU A 140 3.49 16.27 11.82
C LEU A 140 4.69 15.68 12.58
N GLY A 141 5.22 16.40 13.57
CA GLY A 141 6.42 16.01 14.31
C GLY A 141 7.67 16.77 13.88
N GLN A 142 8.85 16.20 14.18
CA GLN A 142 10.15 16.88 14.08
C GLN A 142 10.71 16.87 12.65
N SER A 143 10.02 17.54 11.72
CA SER A 143 10.41 17.67 10.30
C SER A 143 10.22 19.09 9.80
N ASN A 144 11.17 19.58 8.99
CA ASN A 144 11.03 20.83 8.24
C ASN A 144 10.48 20.57 6.82
N VAL A 145 10.85 19.44 6.22
CA VAL A 145 10.28 18.94 4.97
C VAL A 145 9.03 18.13 5.31
N LEU A 146 7.90 18.83 5.35
CA LEU A 146 6.61 18.27 5.80
C LEU A 146 5.92 17.43 4.75
N THR A 147 5.97 17.83 3.48
CA THR A 147 5.10 17.29 2.43
C THR A 147 5.87 17.06 1.12
N PRO A 148 6.85 16.13 1.12
CA PRO A 148 7.76 15.96 0.00
C PRO A 148 7.05 15.60 -1.32
N ASN A 149 6.00 14.76 -1.32
CA ASN A 149 5.30 14.38 -2.56
C ASN A 149 4.53 15.58 -3.15
N ILE A 150 3.81 16.34 -2.30
CA ILE A 150 3.12 17.57 -2.69
C ILE A 150 4.14 18.58 -3.21
N THR A 151 5.23 18.81 -2.49
CA THR A 151 6.27 19.76 -2.90
C THR A 151 6.91 19.37 -4.22
N ILE A 152 7.18 18.08 -4.45
CA ILE A 152 7.72 17.60 -5.73
C ILE A 152 6.79 17.93 -6.89
N SER A 153 5.49 17.70 -6.74
CA SER A 153 4.54 17.84 -7.85
C SER A 153 4.10 19.29 -8.07
N THR A 154 4.04 20.09 -7.01
CA THR A 154 3.41 21.43 -7.03
C THR A 154 4.38 22.57 -6.76
N GLY A 155 5.54 22.31 -6.14
CA GLY A 155 6.42 23.32 -5.57
C GLY A 155 5.88 23.99 -4.31
N LEU A 156 4.71 23.59 -3.81
CA LEU A 156 4.12 24.13 -2.59
C LEU A 156 4.69 23.42 -1.36
N SER A 157 4.84 24.17 -0.27
CA SER A 157 5.26 23.65 1.05
C SER A 157 4.21 24.01 2.11
N PRO A 158 2.98 23.47 2.01
CA PRO A 158 1.87 23.85 2.87
C PRO A 158 2.20 23.68 4.36
N LYS A 159 1.70 24.60 5.18
CA LYS A 159 1.91 24.64 6.64
C LYS A 159 0.61 24.57 7.46
N ASN A 160 -0.54 24.68 6.82
CA ASN A 160 -1.87 24.51 7.42
C ASN A 160 -2.82 23.78 6.46
N LEU A 161 -4.04 23.48 6.91
CA LEU A 161 -5.05 22.79 6.09
C LEU A 161 -5.45 23.59 4.84
N GLY A 162 -5.66 24.90 4.96
CA GLY A 162 -6.07 25.75 3.84
C GLY A 162 -5.07 25.75 2.68
N GLU A 163 -3.77 25.74 3.00
CA GLU A 163 -2.68 25.70 2.02
C GLU A 163 -2.58 24.38 1.26
N ILE A 164 -3.26 23.31 1.71
CA ILE A 164 -3.30 22.02 1.00
C ILE A 164 -4.29 22.04 -0.18
N LYS A 165 -5.33 22.87 -0.12
CA LYS A 165 -6.43 22.91 -1.11
C LYS A 165 -5.93 22.97 -2.57
N PRO A 166 -4.94 23.80 -2.94
CA PRO A 166 -4.46 23.86 -4.33
C PRO A 166 -3.82 22.55 -4.81
N ALA A 167 -3.16 21.79 -3.93
CA ALA A 167 -2.60 20.49 -4.28
C ALA A 167 -3.70 19.44 -4.49
N MET A 168 -4.75 19.47 -3.67
CA MET A 168 -5.91 18.59 -3.81
C MET A 168 -6.66 18.86 -5.14
N GLU A 169 -6.92 20.13 -5.44
CA GLU A 169 -7.56 20.55 -6.70
C GLU A 169 -6.75 20.14 -7.93
N PHE A 170 -5.41 20.26 -7.86
CA PHE A 170 -4.53 19.78 -8.92
C PHE A 170 -4.68 18.27 -9.16
N VAL A 171 -4.70 17.44 -8.11
CA VAL A 171 -4.87 15.99 -8.25
C VAL A 171 -6.21 15.65 -8.90
N GLU A 172 -7.29 16.32 -8.50
CA GLU A 172 -8.64 16.12 -9.05
C GLU A 172 -8.75 16.56 -10.52
N GLU A 173 -8.11 17.68 -10.87
CA GLU A 173 -8.01 18.14 -12.25
C GLU A 173 -7.31 17.08 -13.12
N GLN A 174 -6.18 16.56 -12.66
CA GLN A 174 -5.41 15.57 -13.41
C GLN A 174 -6.13 14.22 -13.49
N LEU A 175 -6.81 13.77 -12.43
CA LEU A 175 -7.65 12.58 -12.47
C LEU A 175 -8.76 12.67 -13.53
N THR A 176 -9.34 13.85 -13.71
CA THR A 176 -10.34 14.10 -14.76
C THR A 176 -9.74 13.89 -16.15
N GLN A 177 -8.54 14.43 -16.39
CA GLN A 177 -7.82 14.24 -17.66
C GLN A 177 -7.46 12.77 -17.87
N LEU A 178 -6.94 12.10 -16.84
CA LEU A 178 -6.52 10.70 -16.88
C LEU A 178 -7.69 9.77 -17.21
N LEU A 179 -8.83 9.91 -16.52
CA LEU A 179 -10.02 9.12 -16.77
C LEU A 179 -10.53 9.29 -18.21
N ALA A 180 -10.49 10.51 -18.75
CA ALA A 180 -10.89 10.77 -20.13
C ALA A 180 -10.06 9.96 -21.15
N THR A 181 -8.79 9.64 -20.85
CA THR A 181 -7.92 8.84 -21.72
C THR A 181 -8.24 7.33 -21.74
N VAL A 182 -9.09 6.84 -20.82
CA VAL A 182 -9.57 5.44 -20.82
C VAL A 182 -10.62 5.22 -21.90
N HIS A 183 -11.33 6.28 -22.30
CA HIS A 183 -12.39 6.20 -23.31
C HIS A 183 -11.87 5.57 -24.63
N ALA A 184 -12.74 4.82 -25.31
CA ALA A 184 -12.38 4.22 -26.59
C ALA A 184 -11.99 5.30 -27.63
N GLY A 185 -10.96 5.03 -28.44
CA GLY A 185 -10.46 5.97 -29.45
C GLY A 185 -9.54 7.07 -28.94
N GLN A 186 -8.96 6.90 -27.75
CA GLN A 186 -7.94 7.77 -27.16
C GLN A 186 -6.52 7.24 -27.44
N GLU A 187 -5.69 7.07 -26.41
CA GLU A 187 -4.37 6.46 -26.53
C GLU A 187 -4.49 5.01 -27.04
N SER A 188 -3.49 4.57 -27.79
CA SER A 188 -3.42 3.21 -28.33
C SER A 188 -2.06 2.55 -28.18
N ALA A 189 -1.01 3.33 -27.91
CA ALA A 189 0.32 2.78 -27.68
C ALA A 189 0.45 2.34 -26.21
N GLU A 190 0.91 1.11 -26.01
CA GLU A 190 1.11 0.52 -24.68
C GLU A 190 2.06 1.37 -23.82
N ILE A 191 3.22 1.72 -24.36
CA ILE A 191 4.25 2.52 -23.68
C ILE A 191 3.74 3.90 -23.22
N ASP A 192 2.80 4.48 -23.95
CA ASP A 192 2.20 5.77 -23.61
C ASP A 192 1.11 5.65 -22.55
N TYR A 193 0.42 4.51 -22.46
CA TYR A 193 -0.42 4.20 -21.30
C TYR A 193 0.45 3.96 -20.07
N ASP A 194 1.61 3.31 -20.23
CA ASP A 194 2.52 3.07 -19.12
C ASP A 194 3.15 4.35 -18.57
N SER A 195 3.52 5.30 -19.45
CA SER A 195 3.93 6.64 -19.00
C SER A 195 2.80 7.38 -18.26
N LYS A 196 1.55 7.28 -18.72
CA LYS A 196 0.39 7.88 -18.04
C LYS A 196 0.10 7.19 -16.70
N ALA A 197 0.33 5.88 -16.60
CA ALA A 197 0.22 5.13 -15.36
C ALA A 197 1.29 5.56 -14.35
N LEU A 198 2.56 5.66 -14.77
CA LEU A 198 3.66 6.19 -13.94
C LEU A 198 3.33 7.59 -13.41
N PHE A 199 2.85 8.48 -14.28
CA PHE A 199 2.39 9.80 -13.87
C PHE A 199 1.26 9.73 -12.84
N SER A 200 0.21 8.93 -13.07
CA SER A 200 -0.85 8.73 -12.09
C SER A 200 -0.35 8.15 -10.77
N GLY A 201 0.69 7.31 -10.80
CA GLY A 201 1.38 6.81 -9.61
C GLY A 201 1.98 7.94 -8.76
N SER A 202 2.62 8.94 -9.38
CA SER A 202 3.09 10.12 -8.64
C SER A 202 1.94 10.91 -7.99
N LEU A 203 0.82 11.06 -8.69
CA LEU A 203 -0.38 11.73 -8.15
C LEU A 203 -1.03 10.94 -7.02
N ASP A 204 -0.95 9.61 -7.06
CA ASP A 204 -1.46 8.76 -6.00
C ASP A 204 -0.77 9.07 -4.68
N HIS A 205 0.56 9.20 -4.72
CA HIS A 205 1.33 9.54 -3.53
C HIS A 205 1.09 10.96 -3.05
N VAL A 206 0.75 11.90 -3.94
CA VAL A 206 0.26 13.24 -3.53
C VAL A 206 -1.08 13.13 -2.81
N GLY A 207 -2.06 12.41 -3.38
CA GLY A 207 -3.38 12.23 -2.75
C GLY A 207 -3.31 11.49 -1.40
N MET A 208 -2.45 10.49 -1.31
CA MET A 208 -2.13 9.78 -0.07
C MET A 208 -1.45 10.69 0.97
N GLU A 209 -0.48 11.52 0.56
CA GLU A 209 0.18 12.46 1.46
C GLU A 209 -0.82 13.48 2.01
N ILE A 210 -1.64 14.08 1.14
CA ILE A 210 -2.75 14.97 1.53
C ILE A 210 -3.63 14.29 2.59
N SER A 211 -4.07 13.07 2.30
CA SER A 211 -4.96 12.31 3.18
C SER A 211 -4.38 12.12 4.58
N ASP A 212 -3.12 11.67 4.69
CA ASP A 212 -2.57 11.32 5.99
C ASP A 212 -2.10 12.55 6.78
N VAL A 213 -1.56 13.59 6.13
CA VAL A 213 -1.07 14.76 6.88
C VAL A 213 -2.20 15.58 7.50
N VAL A 214 -3.37 15.68 6.85
CA VAL A 214 -4.51 16.43 7.40
C VAL A 214 -5.09 15.73 8.63
N GLN A 215 -5.26 14.40 8.59
CA GLN A 215 -5.75 13.65 9.74
C GLN A 215 -4.71 13.57 10.86
N VAL A 216 -3.41 13.46 10.54
CA VAL A 216 -2.37 13.49 11.58
C VAL A 216 -2.41 14.79 12.36
N ALA A 217 -2.57 15.91 11.66
CA ALA A 217 -2.62 17.23 12.27
C ALA A 217 -3.90 17.44 13.09
N ALA A 218 -5.07 17.09 12.56
CA ALA A 218 -6.34 17.41 13.19
C ALA A 218 -6.77 16.42 14.29
N TYR A 219 -6.40 15.14 14.14
CA TYR A 219 -6.82 14.08 15.05
C TYR A 219 -5.74 13.64 16.04
N ASP A 220 -4.67 14.41 16.15
CA ASP A 220 -3.56 14.16 17.07
C ASP A 220 -3.00 12.74 16.97
N PHE A 221 -2.74 12.29 15.74
CA PHE A 221 -2.06 11.02 15.52
C PHE A 221 -0.59 11.08 15.98
N PRO A 222 0.08 9.92 16.15
CA PRO A 222 1.51 9.88 16.44
C PRO A 222 2.33 10.70 15.44
N LYS A 223 3.23 11.53 15.97
CA LYS A 223 3.92 12.58 15.21
C LYS A 223 5.36 12.19 14.91
N ALA A 224 5.53 11.31 13.92
CA ALA A 224 6.80 10.68 13.63
C ALA A 224 7.37 10.01 14.90
N ASP A 225 6.57 9.16 15.55
CA ASP A 225 6.91 8.62 16.87
C ASP A 225 7.53 7.20 16.83
N PRO A 226 8.82 7.02 17.16
CA PRO A 226 9.44 5.70 17.20
C PRO A 226 8.89 4.78 18.31
N GLU A 227 8.18 5.34 19.29
CA GLU A 227 7.61 4.62 20.42
C GLU A 227 6.07 4.71 20.44
N ALA A 228 5.45 4.89 19.27
CA ALA A 228 3.99 4.78 19.13
C ALA A 228 3.49 3.49 19.85
N PRO A 229 2.35 3.54 20.55
CA PRO A 229 1.94 2.45 21.45
C PRO A 229 1.65 1.15 20.70
N LEU A 230 1.75 0.02 21.41
CA LEU A 230 1.33 -1.27 20.88
C LEU A 230 -0.19 -1.43 21.05
N ILE A 231 -0.85 -1.86 19.97
CA ILE A 231 -2.29 -2.11 19.88
C ILE A 231 -2.53 -3.61 19.83
N GLU A 232 -3.50 -4.10 20.60
CA GLU A 232 -3.94 -5.49 20.50
C GLU A 232 -4.59 -5.75 19.15
N ILE A 233 -4.20 -6.85 18.50
CA ILE A 233 -4.71 -7.25 17.20
C ILE A 233 -5.10 -8.73 17.13
N GLY A 234 -6.18 -9.02 16.42
CA GLY A 234 -6.63 -10.37 16.09
C GLY A 234 -7.99 -10.70 16.68
N MET A 235 -8.74 -11.58 16.02
CA MET A 235 -10.09 -11.96 16.44
C MET A 235 -10.15 -12.51 17.87
N GLY A 236 -9.08 -13.15 18.34
CA GLY A 236 -8.99 -13.70 19.69
C GLY A 236 -8.87 -12.63 20.79
N THR A 237 -8.56 -11.38 20.44
CA THR A 237 -8.38 -10.27 21.42
C THR A 237 -9.70 -9.67 21.91
N ILE A 238 -10.80 -9.92 21.21
CA ILE A 238 -12.12 -9.40 21.58
C ILE A 238 -12.64 -10.09 22.84
N ASP A 239 -13.02 -9.30 23.84
CA ASP A 239 -13.77 -9.78 25.00
C ASP A 239 -15.22 -10.04 24.61
N LYS A 240 -15.55 -11.31 24.36
CA LYS A 240 -16.88 -11.76 23.93
C LYS A 240 -17.99 -11.47 24.95
N SER A 241 -17.67 -11.08 26.19
CA SER A 241 -18.66 -10.72 27.20
C SER A 241 -19.13 -9.26 27.10
N LYS A 242 -18.43 -8.44 26.32
CA LYS A 242 -18.75 -7.03 26.12
C LYS A 242 -19.47 -6.82 24.78
N PRO A 243 -20.38 -5.83 24.69
CA PRO A 243 -20.93 -5.42 23.41
C PRO A 243 -19.83 -5.00 22.43
N PHE A 244 -19.93 -5.39 21.17
CA PHE A 244 -18.90 -5.17 20.16
C PHE A 244 -19.38 -4.35 18.96
N LEU A 245 -18.81 -3.14 18.82
CA LEU A 245 -18.92 -2.30 17.63
C LEU A 245 -17.79 -2.62 16.65
N CYS A 246 -18.16 -3.13 15.48
CA CYS A 246 -17.23 -3.45 14.41
C CYS A 246 -17.27 -2.40 13.30
N VAL A 247 -16.13 -1.76 13.00
CA VAL A 247 -16.03 -0.76 11.94
C VAL A 247 -15.18 -1.25 10.77
N ILE A 248 -15.66 -1.05 9.53
CA ILE A 248 -15.03 -1.60 8.31
C ILE A 248 -14.92 -0.51 7.25
N GLY A 249 -13.70 -0.15 6.86
CA GLY A 249 -13.48 0.87 5.83
C GLY A 249 -12.12 1.56 5.90
N HIS A 250 -12.09 2.85 5.56
CA HIS A 250 -10.87 3.64 5.42
C HIS A 250 -10.94 5.01 6.11
N ASN A 251 -11.96 5.82 5.83
CA ASN A 251 -12.13 7.15 6.41
C ASN A 251 -12.47 7.03 7.90
N VAL A 252 -11.58 7.56 8.74
CA VAL A 252 -11.74 7.53 10.20
C VAL A 252 -12.67 8.63 10.71
N GLY A 253 -13.01 9.64 9.89
CA GLY A 253 -13.73 10.84 10.34
C GLY A 253 -15.03 10.54 11.07
N GLY A 254 -15.85 9.60 10.60
CA GLY A 254 -17.06 9.19 11.34
C GLY A 254 -16.77 8.41 12.64
N VAL A 255 -15.65 7.68 12.69
CA VAL A 255 -15.25 6.87 13.85
C VAL A 255 -14.75 7.75 15.00
N THR A 256 -14.15 8.92 14.72
CA THR A 256 -13.72 9.85 15.78
C THR A 256 -14.89 10.29 16.65
N TYR A 257 -16.06 10.53 16.04
CA TYR A 257 -17.30 10.86 16.77
C TYR A 257 -17.83 9.70 17.61
N MET A 258 -17.68 8.46 17.15
CA MET A 258 -18.03 7.27 17.94
C MET A 258 -17.12 7.15 19.17
N MET A 259 -15.81 7.34 18.98
CA MET A 259 -14.81 7.28 20.05
C MET A 259 -14.97 8.43 21.05
N ASP A 260 -15.25 9.65 20.57
CA ASP A 260 -15.53 10.79 21.45
C ASP A 260 -16.79 10.56 22.29
N TYR A 261 -17.87 10.05 21.68
CA TYR A 261 -19.08 9.66 22.41
C TYR A 261 -18.78 8.57 23.46
N MET A 262 -17.94 7.58 23.16
CA MET A 262 -17.51 6.58 24.14
C MET A 262 -16.73 7.20 25.31
N GLU A 263 -15.83 8.14 25.04
CA GLU A 263 -15.04 8.83 26.06
C GLU A 263 -15.92 9.72 26.95
N GLU A 264 -16.82 10.51 26.36
CA GLU A 264 -17.75 11.41 27.07
C GLU A 264 -18.75 10.64 27.98
N HIS A 265 -19.09 9.41 27.60
CA HIS A 265 -20.04 8.55 28.33
C HIS A 265 -19.37 7.44 29.17
N GLU A 266 -18.04 7.48 29.33
CA GLU A 266 -17.26 6.50 30.12
C GLU A 266 -17.53 5.04 29.68
N LEU A 267 -17.52 4.78 28.37
CA LEU A 267 -17.83 3.46 27.78
C LEU A 267 -16.60 2.71 27.26
N THR A 268 -15.41 3.33 27.26
CA THR A 268 -14.18 2.79 26.67
C THR A 268 -13.74 1.44 27.25
N ASP A 269 -14.14 1.11 28.49
CA ASP A 269 -13.88 -0.19 29.12
C ASP A 269 -15.11 -1.13 29.18
N LYS A 270 -16.30 -0.63 28.80
CA LYS A 270 -17.59 -1.36 28.90
C LYS A 270 -18.00 -2.05 27.61
N MET A 271 -17.48 -1.59 26.48
CA MET A 271 -17.70 -2.16 25.16
C MET A 271 -16.39 -2.28 24.39
N GLU A 272 -16.39 -3.10 23.35
CA GLU A 272 -15.28 -3.22 22.41
C GLU A 272 -15.57 -2.38 21.17
N ILE A 273 -14.57 -1.60 20.73
CA ILE A 273 -14.54 -1.01 19.39
C ILE A 273 -13.31 -1.54 18.68
N ALA A 274 -13.52 -2.18 17.54
CA ALA A 274 -12.44 -2.72 16.74
C ALA A 274 -12.70 -2.63 15.25
N GLY A 275 -11.64 -2.35 14.50
CA GLY A 275 -11.73 -2.12 13.07
C GLY A 275 -11.21 -3.27 12.21
N LEU A 276 -11.62 -3.26 10.95
CA LEU A 276 -11.01 -4.01 9.85
C LEU A 276 -10.51 -3.06 8.78
N CYS A 277 -9.49 -3.47 8.02
CA CYS A 277 -8.87 -2.65 6.98
C CYS A 277 -8.26 -1.35 7.54
N CYS A 278 -8.08 -0.34 6.70
CA CYS A 278 -7.25 0.82 7.04
C CYS A 278 -7.87 1.72 8.13
N THR A 279 -9.22 1.76 8.28
CA THR A 279 -9.87 2.45 9.41
C THR A 279 -9.47 1.86 10.76
N ALA A 280 -9.14 0.56 10.83
CA ALA A 280 -8.67 -0.07 12.06
C ALA A 280 -7.33 0.49 12.55
N ILE A 281 -6.45 0.83 11.62
CA ILE A 281 -5.17 1.46 11.94
C ILE A 281 -5.43 2.90 12.37
N ASP A 282 -6.23 3.64 11.60
CA ASP A 282 -6.44 5.07 11.85
C ASP A 282 -7.24 5.36 13.13
N LEU A 283 -8.25 4.55 13.46
CA LEU A 283 -8.94 4.67 14.75
C LEU A 283 -7.99 4.41 15.93
N SER A 284 -7.02 3.51 15.74
CA SER A 284 -5.99 3.19 16.76
C SER A 284 -4.81 4.17 16.77
N ARG A 285 -4.84 5.21 15.92
CA ARG A 285 -3.94 6.37 15.97
C ARG A 285 -4.60 7.57 16.62
N TYR A 286 -5.92 7.55 16.79
CA TYR A 286 -6.70 8.71 17.24
C TYR A 286 -6.29 9.19 18.62
N LYS A 287 -5.85 10.46 18.71
CA LYS A 287 -5.33 11.11 19.92
C LYS A 287 -4.19 10.34 20.60
N GLU A 288 -3.36 9.64 19.82
CA GLU A 288 -2.20 8.87 20.33
C GLU A 288 -0.87 9.63 20.26
N ALA A 289 -0.88 10.92 19.90
CA ALA A 289 0.33 11.76 19.88
C ALA A 289 1.04 11.85 21.24
N ASP A 290 0.33 11.64 22.35
CA ASP A 290 0.86 11.63 23.71
C ASP A 290 1.17 10.23 24.25
N ARG A 291 0.97 9.19 23.40
CA ARG A 291 1.18 7.77 23.72
C ARG A 291 0.30 7.27 24.86
N ARG A 292 -0.93 7.76 24.96
CA ARG A 292 -1.91 7.21 25.90
C ARG A 292 -2.08 5.69 25.70
N PRO A 293 -2.50 4.95 26.73
CA PRO A 293 -2.82 3.54 26.56
C PRO A 293 -4.00 3.36 25.58
N PRO A 294 -3.84 2.58 24.51
CA PRO A 294 -4.92 2.33 23.55
C PRO A 294 -6.05 1.54 24.19
N TYR A 295 -7.29 1.96 23.96
CA TYR A 295 -8.49 1.23 24.41
C TYR A 295 -9.23 0.52 23.28
N ALA A 296 -8.99 0.91 22.02
CA ALA A 296 -9.53 0.27 20.85
C ALA A 296 -8.64 -0.89 20.37
N LYS A 297 -9.23 -1.84 19.63
CA LYS A 297 -8.53 -3.02 19.11
C LYS A 297 -8.55 -3.07 17.58
N VAL A 298 -7.75 -3.95 17.00
CA VAL A 298 -7.76 -4.25 15.56
C VAL A 298 -8.20 -5.70 15.35
N ILE A 299 -9.21 -5.93 14.51
CA ILE A 299 -9.59 -7.31 14.15
C ILE A 299 -8.59 -7.89 13.16
N GLY A 300 -8.26 -7.13 12.10
CA GLY A 300 -7.29 -7.54 11.09
C GLY A 300 -7.61 -7.00 9.70
N SER A 301 -7.04 -7.68 8.71
CA SER A 301 -7.11 -7.31 7.30
C SER A 301 -8.48 -7.61 6.66
N MET A 302 -8.64 -7.25 5.38
CA MET A 302 -9.85 -7.53 4.58
C MET A 302 -10.29 -9.01 4.62
N SER A 303 -9.33 -9.95 4.68
CA SER A 303 -9.59 -11.39 4.74
C SER A 303 -10.34 -11.83 6.00
N LYS A 304 -10.41 -10.96 7.02
CA LYS A 304 -11.14 -11.20 8.27
C LYS A 304 -12.58 -10.70 8.24
N GLU A 305 -13.01 -9.91 7.24
CA GLU A 305 -14.36 -9.32 7.21
C GLU A 305 -15.47 -10.36 7.32
N LEU A 306 -15.48 -11.35 6.42
CA LEU A 306 -16.53 -12.37 6.51
C LEU A 306 -16.32 -13.31 7.68
N LYS A 307 -15.06 -13.59 8.07
CA LYS A 307 -14.75 -14.48 9.20
C LYS A 307 -15.28 -13.92 10.51
N VAL A 308 -15.07 -12.63 10.78
CA VAL A 308 -15.60 -11.98 11.98
C VAL A 308 -17.12 -11.89 11.95
N ILE A 309 -17.74 -11.64 10.79
CA ILE A 309 -19.20 -11.68 10.68
C ILE A 309 -19.72 -13.08 11.01
N ARG A 310 -19.16 -14.12 10.39
CA ARG A 310 -19.57 -15.53 10.60
C ARG A 310 -19.30 -16.04 12.02
N SER A 311 -18.34 -15.46 12.73
CA SER A 311 -18.15 -15.76 14.15
C SER A 311 -19.36 -15.36 15.01
N GLY A 312 -20.14 -14.37 14.57
CA GLY A 312 -21.26 -13.81 15.32
C GLY A 312 -20.83 -12.87 16.46
N MET A 313 -19.55 -12.51 16.56
CA MET A 313 -19.07 -11.59 17.60
C MET A 313 -19.63 -10.16 17.47
N PRO A 314 -19.70 -9.52 16.28
CA PRO A 314 -20.17 -8.14 16.19
C PRO A 314 -21.63 -8.01 16.60
N ASP A 315 -21.95 -6.98 17.38
CA ASP A 315 -23.33 -6.61 17.70
C ASP A 315 -23.88 -5.58 16.72
N VAL A 316 -23.03 -4.69 16.23
CA VAL A 316 -23.32 -3.70 15.20
C VAL A 316 -22.13 -3.61 14.24
N ILE A 317 -22.42 -3.45 12.96
CA ILE A 317 -21.40 -3.18 11.93
C ILE A 317 -21.63 -1.78 11.37
N VAL A 318 -20.56 -0.98 11.31
CA VAL A 318 -20.55 0.28 10.58
C VAL A 318 -19.59 0.17 9.41
N VAL A 319 -20.08 0.46 8.21
CA VAL A 319 -19.26 0.50 7.01
C VAL A 319 -19.03 1.92 6.55
N ASP A 320 -17.80 2.19 6.14
CA ASP A 320 -17.41 3.42 5.46
C ASP A 320 -17.21 3.13 3.95
N GLU A 321 -15.99 3.10 3.43
CA GLU A 321 -15.68 2.96 2.01
C GLU A 321 -14.41 2.13 1.78
N GLN A 322 -14.33 1.57 0.56
CA GLN A 322 -13.19 0.86 -0.01
C GLN A 322 -12.77 -0.41 0.74
N CYS A 323 -12.50 -1.49 0.02
CA CYS A 323 -12.19 -2.81 0.61
C CYS A 323 -13.23 -3.19 1.68
N VAL A 324 -14.50 -2.96 1.37
CA VAL A 324 -15.65 -3.37 2.17
C VAL A 324 -16.41 -4.38 1.33
N ARG A 325 -16.71 -5.54 1.90
CA ARG A 325 -17.39 -6.62 1.17
C ARG A 325 -18.81 -6.25 0.76
N GLY A 326 -19.16 -6.54 -0.49
CA GLY A 326 -20.50 -6.29 -1.04
C GLY A 326 -21.62 -7.18 -0.48
N ASP A 327 -21.30 -8.19 0.34
CA ASP A 327 -22.24 -9.13 0.94
C ASP A 327 -22.38 -8.98 2.47
N ILE A 328 -21.91 -7.88 3.06
CA ILE A 328 -22.03 -7.64 4.52
C ILE A 328 -23.48 -7.67 4.98
N VAL A 329 -24.38 -6.87 4.37
CA VAL A 329 -25.79 -6.77 4.78
C VAL A 329 -26.49 -8.14 4.88
N PRO A 330 -26.52 -8.97 3.81
CA PRO A 330 -27.19 -10.26 3.88
C PRO A 330 -26.49 -11.27 4.81
N GLU A 331 -25.18 -11.16 5.06
CA GLU A 331 -24.49 -12.06 6.00
C GLU A 331 -24.71 -11.64 7.47
N ALA A 332 -24.65 -10.34 7.75
CA ALA A 332 -24.94 -9.74 9.05
C ALA A 332 -26.39 -10.00 9.49
N GLN A 333 -27.35 -9.89 8.55
CA GLN A 333 -28.77 -10.12 8.82
C GLN A 333 -29.06 -11.54 9.31
N LYS A 334 -28.32 -12.56 8.85
CA LYS A 334 -28.50 -13.96 9.32
C LYS A 334 -28.24 -14.11 10.82
N LEU A 335 -27.45 -13.20 11.40
CA LEU A 335 -27.01 -13.21 12.79
C LEU A 335 -27.56 -12.03 13.59
N LYS A 336 -28.57 -11.35 13.02
CA LYS A 336 -29.22 -10.16 13.58
C LYS A 336 -28.25 -9.04 13.95
N ILE A 337 -27.25 -8.81 13.10
CA ILE A 337 -26.27 -7.74 13.27
C ILE A 337 -26.73 -6.56 12.39
N PRO A 338 -27.16 -5.42 12.95
CA PRO A 338 -27.56 -4.27 12.16
C PRO A 338 -26.36 -3.66 11.44
N VAL A 339 -26.59 -3.18 10.22
CA VAL A 339 -25.55 -2.55 9.40
C VAL A 339 -25.84 -1.07 9.19
N ILE A 340 -24.89 -0.21 9.56
CA ILE A 340 -24.97 1.24 9.32
C ILE A 340 -23.98 1.59 8.20
N ALA A 341 -24.50 2.14 7.12
CA ALA A 341 -23.70 2.69 6.04
C ALA A 341 -23.45 4.17 6.29
N SER A 342 -22.20 4.55 6.61
CA SER A 342 -21.85 5.92 7.00
C SER A 342 -21.24 6.76 5.87
N ASN A 343 -21.08 6.19 4.68
CA ASN A 343 -20.46 6.87 3.54
C ASN A 343 -21.29 6.72 2.27
N ALA A 344 -21.48 7.82 1.53
CA ALA A 344 -22.29 7.84 0.32
C ALA A 344 -21.77 6.91 -0.80
N LYS A 345 -20.48 6.51 -0.75
CA LYS A 345 -19.90 5.58 -1.73
C LYS A 345 -20.42 4.15 -1.58
N ILE A 346 -20.91 3.77 -0.39
CA ILE A 346 -21.45 2.44 -0.09
C ILE A 346 -22.74 2.59 0.73
N MET A 347 -23.89 2.52 0.05
CA MET A 347 -25.21 2.63 0.71
C MET A 347 -26.02 1.32 0.68
N TYR A 348 -25.55 0.30 -0.05
CA TYR A 348 -26.20 -1.02 -0.19
C TYR A 348 -27.68 -1.05 -0.59
N GLY A 349 -28.25 0.07 -1.05
CA GLY A 349 -29.70 0.20 -1.24
C GLY A 349 -30.49 0.20 0.07
N LEU A 350 -29.84 0.45 1.21
CA LEU A 350 -30.46 0.58 2.52
C LEU A 350 -31.30 1.86 2.62
N PRO A 351 -32.35 1.87 3.47
CA PRO A 351 -33.13 3.07 3.71
C PRO A 351 -32.27 4.18 4.33
N ASN A 352 -32.41 5.41 3.81
CA ASN A 352 -31.72 6.56 4.37
C ASN A 352 -32.42 7.06 5.64
N ARG A 353 -31.63 7.29 6.69
CA ARG A 353 -32.06 7.76 8.02
C ARG A 353 -31.24 8.95 8.52
N THR A 354 -30.42 9.56 7.67
CA THR A 354 -29.59 10.73 8.02
C THR A 354 -30.41 11.83 8.70
N ASP A 355 -31.59 12.15 8.18
CA ASP A 355 -32.44 13.22 8.74
C ASP A 355 -33.39 12.76 9.86
N ALA A 356 -33.47 11.44 10.13
CA ALA A 356 -34.37 10.89 11.14
C ALA A 356 -33.87 11.17 12.57
N ASN A 357 -34.77 10.97 13.54
CA ASN A 357 -34.42 10.99 14.96
C ASN A 357 -33.69 9.70 15.34
N VAL A 358 -32.63 9.81 16.14
CA VAL A 358 -31.78 8.67 16.51
C VAL A 358 -32.55 7.59 17.27
N ASP A 359 -33.48 7.96 18.18
CA ASP A 359 -34.25 7.00 18.97
C ASP A 359 -35.13 6.12 18.05
N ASP A 360 -35.83 6.74 17.09
CA ASP A 360 -36.66 6.03 16.13
C ASP A 360 -35.82 5.05 15.28
N VAL A 361 -34.62 5.46 14.88
CA VAL A 361 -33.70 4.63 14.09
C VAL A 361 -33.20 3.44 14.90
N ILE A 362 -32.86 3.63 16.18
CA ILE A 362 -32.47 2.55 17.08
C ILE A 362 -33.60 1.52 17.21
N GLU A 363 -34.85 1.96 17.38
CA GLU A 363 -36.02 1.06 17.45
C GLU A 363 -36.21 0.24 16.17
N GLU A 364 -36.09 0.86 14.99
CA GLU A 364 -36.19 0.16 13.71
C GLU A 364 -35.09 -0.90 13.54
N LEU A 365 -33.85 -0.58 13.93
CA LEU A 365 -32.70 -1.47 13.79
C LEU A 365 -32.74 -2.63 14.80
N LYS A 366 -32.99 -2.35 16.09
CA LYS A 366 -32.97 -3.39 17.13
C LYS A 366 -34.15 -4.34 17.05
N SER A 367 -35.29 -3.88 16.54
CA SER A 367 -36.45 -4.75 16.26
C SER A 367 -36.23 -5.64 15.03
N GLY A 368 -35.21 -5.36 14.21
CA GLY A 368 -34.97 -6.03 12.94
C GLY A 368 -35.98 -5.65 11.85
N ALA A 369 -36.73 -4.55 12.01
CA ALA A 369 -37.68 -4.05 11.01
C ALA A 369 -36.97 -3.70 9.69
N ILE A 370 -35.74 -3.23 9.79
CA ILE A 370 -34.80 -3.04 8.68
C ILE A 370 -33.46 -3.71 9.02
N PRO A 371 -32.74 -4.27 8.04
CA PRO A 371 -31.44 -4.91 8.28
C PRO A 371 -30.31 -3.90 8.53
N GLY A 372 -30.57 -2.62 8.25
CA GLY A 372 -29.58 -1.56 8.28
C GLY A 372 -30.13 -0.25 7.72
N CYS A 373 -29.37 0.82 7.87
CA CYS A 373 -29.72 2.13 7.33
C CYS A 373 -28.48 2.92 6.86
N VAL A 374 -28.71 3.97 6.08
CA VAL A 374 -27.70 4.99 5.78
C VAL A 374 -27.76 6.10 6.83
N MET A 375 -26.60 6.48 7.38
CA MET A 375 -26.44 7.60 8.31
C MET A 375 -25.20 8.42 7.95
N LEU A 376 -25.37 9.53 7.25
CA LEU A 376 -24.25 10.36 6.74
C LEU A 376 -23.89 11.54 7.66
N ASP A 377 -24.68 11.77 8.70
CA ASP A 377 -24.47 12.86 9.66
C ASP A 377 -23.58 12.34 10.79
N TYR A 378 -22.36 12.88 10.90
CA TYR A 378 -21.36 12.42 11.88
C TYR A 378 -21.76 12.68 13.33
N ASP A 379 -22.48 13.77 13.60
CA ASP A 379 -22.95 14.08 14.96
C ASP A 379 -23.93 13.00 15.43
N LYS A 380 -24.87 12.60 14.54
CA LYS A 380 -25.81 11.51 14.83
C LYS A 380 -25.16 10.13 14.79
N LEU A 381 -24.16 9.95 13.92
CA LEU A 381 -23.48 8.67 13.74
C LEU A 381 -22.80 8.21 15.03
N GLY A 382 -22.09 9.11 15.71
CA GLY A 382 -21.40 8.82 16.97
C GLY A 382 -22.36 8.27 18.02
N GLU A 383 -23.45 9.00 18.29
CA GLU A 383 -24.48 8.58 19.24
C GLU A 383 -25.18 7.27 18.81
N LEU A 384 -25.65 7.20 17.56
CA LEU A 384 -26.41 6.07 17.04
C LEU A 384 -25.63 4.76 17.18
N CYS A 385 -24.37 4.73 16.72
CA CYS A 385 -23.58 3.50 16.67
C CYS A 385 -23.29 2.97 18.06
N ILE A 386 -22.93 3.86 19.00
CA ILE A 386 -22.57 3.46 20.36
C ILE A 386 -23.79 3.01 21.15
N ARG A 387 -24.89 3.78 21.13
CA ARG A 387 -26.12 3.40 21.84
C ARG A 387 -26.71 2.10 21.29
N LEU A 388 -26.78 1.96 19.96
CA LEU A 388 -27.28 0.73 19.34
C LEU A 388 -26.44 -0.48 19.72
N THR A 389 -25.11 -0.34 19.77
CA THR A 389 -24.23 -1.46 20.17
C THR A 389 -24.52 -1.92 21.60
N MET A 390 -24.64 -0.97 22.54
CA MET A 390 -24.95 -1.28 23.93
C MET A 390 -26.34 -1.93 24.11
N GLU A 391 -27.32 -1.60 23.26
CA GLU A 391 -28.64 -2.22 23.26
C GLU A 391 -28.66 -3.58 22.54
N MET A 392 -27.88 -3.75 21.47
CA MET A 392 -27.85 -4.99 20.68
C MET A 392 -27.13 -6.13 21.38
N GLY A 393 -26.07 -5.87 22.15
CA GLY A 393 -25.35 -6.89 22.93
C GLY A 393 -26.27 -7.81 23.74
N PRO A 394 -27.08 -7.30 24.68
CA PRO A 394 -27.99 -8.13 25.46
C PRO A 394 -29.14 -8.73 24.63
N ILE A 395 -29.60 -8.06 23.57
CA ILE A 395 -30.64 -8.60 22.67
C ILE A 395 -30.13 -9.85 21.97
N ARG A 396 -28.91 -9.81 21.43
CA ARG A 396 -28.31 -10.92 20.69
C ARG A 396 -27.87 -12.06 21.60
N ASP A 397 -27.32 -11.76 22.77
CA ASP A 397 -26.94 -12.76 23.77
C ASP A 397 -28.16 -13.59 24.21
N ALA A 398 -29.31 -12.93 24.45
CA ALA A 398 -30.56 -13.60 24.81
C ALA A 398 -31.06 -14.58 23.73
N GLU A 399 -30.67 -14.39 22.48
CA GLU A 399 -31.03 -15.28 21.37
C GLU A 399 -29.97 -16.38 21.08
N GLY A 400 -28.74 -16.23 21.58
CA GLY A 400 -27.68 -17.23 21.47
C GLY A 400 -27.26 -17.57 20.03
N ILE A 401 -27.34 -16.61 19.09
CA ILE A 401 -27.15 -16.85 17.65
C ILE A 401 -25.66 -16.84 17.28
N THR A 402 -25.20 -17.89 16.61
CA THR A 402 -23.90 -17.93 15.91
C THR A 402 -24.04 -18.65 14.56
N ALA A 403 -23.18 -18.32 13.60
CA ALA A 403 -23.11 -19.06 12.33
C ALA A 403 -22.27 -20.35 12.45
N ILE A 404 -21.50 -20.47 13.53
CA ILE A 404 -20.63 -21.63 13.77
C ILE A 404 -21.50 -22.86 14.08
N PRO A 405 -21.45 -23.93 13.29
CA PRO A 405 -22.28 -25.11 13.50
C PRO A 405 -21.96 -25.81 14.83
N THR A 406 -22.97 -26.48 15.38
CA THR A 406 -22.78 -27.47 16.46
C THR A 406 -21.93 -28.65 15.96
N ASP A 407 -21.40 -29.46 16.88
CA ASP A 407 -20.58 -30.63 16.50
C ASP A 407 -21.39 -31.65 15.68
N GLU A 408 -22.69 -31.78 15.97
CA GLU A 408 -23.62 -32.64 15.22
C GLU A 408 -23.86 -32.10 13.81
N GLU A 409 -24.18 -30.81 13.67
CA GLU A 409 -24.35 -30.18 12.36
C GLU A 409 -23.07 -30.24 11.53
N PHE A 410 -21.91 -30.03 12.16
CA PHE A 410 -20.61 -30.15 11.51
C PHE A 410 -20.43 -31.55 10.92
N ALA A 411 -20.64 -32.60 11.73
CA ALA A 411 -20.50 -33.99 11.27
C ALA A 411 -21.46 -34.30 10.11
N ASP A 412 -22.71 -33.83 10.20
CA ASP A 412 -23.71 -33.99 9.16
C ASP A 412 -23.32 -33.30 7.84
N TRP A 413 -22.79 -32.08 7.92
CA TRP A 413 -22.33 -31.33 6.75
C TRP A 413 -21.12 -31.97 6.08
N VAL A 414 -20.13 -32.38 6.87
CA VAL A 414 -18.94 -33.09 6.38
C VAL A 414 -19.36 -34.40 5.69
N ALA A 415 -20.27 -35.18 6.30
CA ALA A 415 -20.78 -36.42 5.73
C ALA A 415 -21.52 -36.21 4.39
N LYS A 416 -22.23 -35.08 4.23
CA LYS A 416 -22.94 -34.72 2.98
C LYS A 416 -22.02 -34.39 1.82
N CYS A 417 -20.73 -34.10 2.05
CA CYS A 417 -19.79 -33.78 0.98
C CYS A 417 -19.76 -34.90 -0.06
N ALA A 418 -19.90 -34.54 -1.33
CA ALA A 418 -20.01 -35.47 -2.44
C ALA A 418 -18.74 -35.57 -3.30
N ASP A 419 -17.63 -35.01 -2.82
CA ASP A 419 -16.31 -35.06 -3.48
C ASP A 419 -16.38 -34.74 -4.98
N CYS A 420 -17.01 -33.61 -5.32
CA CYS A 420 -17.32 -33.27 -6.71
C CYS A 420 -16.38 -32.25 -7.35
N GLY A 421 -15.37 -31.77 -6.60
CA GLY A 421 -14.36 -30.82 -7.08
C GLY A 421 -14.82 -29.37 -7.31
N ALA A 422 -16.12 -29.07 -7.27
CA ALA A 422 -16.64 -27.74 -7.62
C ALA A 422 -16.09 -26.61 -6.73
N CYS A 423 -15.95 -26.85 -5.42
CA CYS A 423 -15.41 -25.87 -4.47
C CYS A 423 -13.94 -25.53 -4.72
N LEU A 424 -13.11 -26.54 -5.05
CA LEU A 424 -11.71 -26.36 -5.46
C LEU A 424 -11.61 -25.49 -6.73
N LEU A 425 -12.35 -25.84 -7.78
CA LEU A 425 -12.36 -25.10 -9.06
C LEU A 425 -12.83 -23.64 -8.93
N ALA A 426 -13.68 -23.34 -7.96
CA ALA A 426 -14.17 -21.99 -7.71
C ALA A 426 -13.33 -21.20 -6.69
N CYS A 427 -12.45 -21.88 -5.96
CA CYS A 427 -11.60 -21.26 -4.94
C CYS A 427 -10.55 -20.35 -5.62
N PRO A 428 -10.44 -19.07 -5.24
CA PRO A 428 -9.44 -18.18 -5.81
C PRO A 428 -8.00 -18.57 -5.43
N GLU A 429 -7.82 -19.26 -4.29
CA GLU A 429 -6.54 -19.75 -3.77
C GLU A 429 -6.33 -21.25 -4.09
N GLU A 430 -7.22 -21.86 -4.88
CA GLU A 430 -7.13 -23.28 -5.30
C GLU A 430 -6.99 -24.29 -4.13
N LEU A 431 -7.57 -23.96 -2.97
CA LEU A 431 -7.59 -24.85 -1.79
C LEU A 431 -8.29 -26.19 -2.07
N ASP A 432 -7.64 -27.29 -1.69
CA ASP A 432 -8.19 -28.65 -1.81
C ASP A 432 -9.23 -28.96 -0.71
N ILE A 433 -10.36 -28.26 -0.79
CA ILE A 433 -11.51 -28.45 0.09
C ILE A 433 -12.08 -29.88 -0.01
N PRO A 434 -12.20 -30.53 -1.20
CA PRO A 434 -12.64 -31.91 -1.29
C PRO A 434 -11.78 -32.90 -0.49
N GLU A 435 -10.45 -32.79 -0.59
CA GLU A 435 -9.51 -33.62 0.18
C GLU A 435 -9.67 -33.37 1.68
N ALA A 436 -9.67 -32.11 2.13
CA ALA A 436 -9.87 -31.76 3.54
C ALA A 436 -11.20 -32.30 4.10
N MET A 437 -12.28 -32.25 3.32
CA MET A 437 -13.57 -32.85 3.69
C MET A 437 -13.51 -34.39 3.73
N GLY A 438 -12.69 -35.02 2.88
CA GLY A 438 -12.44 -36.45 2.89
C GLY A 438 -11.79 -36.91 4.20
N PHE A 439 -10.68 -36.27 4.58
CA PHE A 439 -10.01 -36.52 5.86
C PHE A 439 -10.92 -36.24 7.06
N ALA A 440 -11.71 -35.16 7.01
CA ALA A 440 -12.65 -34.83 8.09
C ALA A 440 -13.73 -35.90 8.31
N LYS A 441 -14.15 -36.63 7.26
CA LYS A 441 -15.08 -37.78 7.41
C LYS A 441 -14.46 -38.94 8.18
N GLU A 442 -13.14 -39.08 8.13
CA GLU A 442 -12.37 -40.10 8.84
C GLU A 442 -11.94 -39.64 10.24
N GLY A 443 -12.28 -38.41 10.61
CA GLY A 443 -11.98 -37.80 11.92
C GLY A 443 -10.66 -37.03 11.97
N ASP A 444 -9.95 -36.89 10.85
CA ASP A 444 -8.75 -36.05 10.75
C ASP A 444 -9.14 -34.63 10.33
N LEU A 445 -9.01 -33.69 11.26
CA LEU A 445 -9.37 -32.29 11.06
C LEU A 445 -8.18 -31.40 10.67
N SER A 446 -6.95 -31.94 10.68
CA SER A 446 -5.71 -31.17 10.50
C SER A 446 -5.71 -30.35 9.20
N TYR A 447 -6.16 -30.94 8.10
CA TYR A 447 -6.28 -30.27 6.81
C TYR A 447 -7.23 -29.06 6.87
N LEU A 448 -8.39 -29.19 7.53
CA LEU A 448 -9.33 -28.08 7.71
C LEU A 448 -8.76 -26.99 8.63
N GLU A 449 -7.96 -27.35 9.64
CA GLU A 449 -7.25 -26.40 10.50
C GLU A 449 -6.23 -25.58 9.70
N GLU A 450 -5.42 -26.25 8.86
CA GLU A 450 -4.41 -25.60 8.01
C GLU A 450 -5.03 -24.66 6.97
N LEU A 451 -6.19 -25.04 6.41
CA LEU A 451 -6.91 -24.19 5.45
C LEU A 451 -7.35 -22.84 6.06
N HIS A 452 -7.46 -22.70 7.38
CA HIS A 452 -7.97 -21.46 7.98
C HIS A 452 -7.12 -20.24 7.64
N ASP A 453 -5.79 -20.32 7.77
CA ASP A 453 -4.91 -19.15 7.54
C ASP A 453 -4.81 -18.81 6.05
N VAL A 454 -4.82 -19.82 5.17
CA VAL A 454 -4.76 -19.63 3.71
C VAL A 454 -6.10 -19.16 3.14
N CYS A 455 -7.22 -19.58 3.73
CA CYS A 455 -8.54 -19.16 3.29
C CYS A 455 -8.77 -17.66 3.51
N ILE A 456 -8.98 -16.92 2.44
CA ILE A 456 -9.29 -15.48 2.47
C ILE A 456 -10.75 -15.15 2.84
N GLY A 457 -11.54 -16.14 3.27
CA GLY A 457 -12.94 -15.92 3.69
C GLY A 457 -13.86 -15.41 2.58
N CYS A 458 -13.64 -15.81 1.31
CA CYS A 458 -14.36 -15.21 0.17
C CYS A 458 -15.72 -15.85 -0.16
N ARG A 459 -15.99 -17.05 0.38
CA ARG A 459 -17.21 -17.88 0.20
C ARG A 459 -17.65 -18.18 -1.24
N ARG A 460 -16.77 -18.09 -2.23
CA ARG A 460 -17.07 -18.56 -3.61
C ARG A 460 -17.39 -20.06 -3.65
N CYS A 461 -16.70 -20.85 -2.83
CA CYS A 461 -16.89 -22.29 -2.70
C CYS A 461 -18.31 -22.67 -2.23
N GLU A 462 -18.92 -21.87 -1.35
CA GLU A 462 -20.29 -22.11 -0.84
C GLU A 462 -21.33 -22.01 -1.98
N GLN A 463 -21.13 -21.07 -2.91
CA GLN A 463 -22.09 -20.77 -3.98
C GLN A 463 -22.18 -21.88 -5.04
N VAL A 464 -21.15 -22.71 -5.16
CA VAL A 464 -21.06 -23.79 -6.14
C VAL A 464 -21.31 -25.18 -5.53
N CYS A 465 -21.44 -25.25 -4.19
CA CYS A 465 -21.68 -26.50 -3.51
C CYS A 465 -23.12 -26.97 -3.76
N LYS A 466 -23.30 -27.97 -4.64
CA LYS A 466 -24.61 -28.60 -4.93
C LYS A 466 -25.29 -29.29 -3.73
N LYS A 467 -24.59 -29.38 -2.59
CA LYS A 467 -25.07 -29.90 -1.32
C LYS A 467 -25.34 -28.79 -0.30
N GLU A 468 -25.15 -27.54 -0.70
CA GLU A 468 -25.40 -26.33 0.10
C GLU A 468 -24.62 -26.33 1.42
N ILE A 469 -23.43 -26.93 1.42
CA ILE A 469 -22.55 -26.96 2.59
C ILE A 469 -21.98 -25.55 2.81
N PRO A 470 -22.09 -24.99 4.03
CA PRO A 470 -21.50 -23.70 4.38
C PRO A 470 -19.99 -23.88 4.66
N ILE A 471 -19.23 -24.11 3.59
CA ILE A 471 -17.81 -24.50 3.65
C ILE A 471 -16.98 -23.55 4.53
N LEU A 472 -17.22 -22.23 4.47
CA LEU A 472 -16.47 -21.31 5.31
C LEU A 472 -16.76 -21.57 6.80
N ASN A 473 -18.02 -21.79 7.18
CA ASN A 473 -18.36 -22.08 8.58
C ASN A 473 -17.80 -23.41 9.05
N ILE A 474 -17.61 -24.38 8.15
CA ILE A 474 -16.93 -25.66 8.47
C ILE A 474 -15.45 -25.40 8.80
N ILE A 475 -14.76 -24.58 8.01
CA ILE A 475 -13.37 -24.18 8.29
C ILE A 475 -13.30 -23.41 9.61
N GLU A 476 -14.14 -22.40 9.80
CA GLU A 476 -14.12 -21.57 11.01
C GLU A 476 -14.53 -22.34 12.27
N LYS A 477 -15.38 -23.37 12.16
CA LYS A 477 -15.74 -24.28 13.26
C LYS A 477 -14.53 -25.08 13.74
N VAL A 478 -13.77 -25.64 12.81
CA VAL A 478 -12.57 -26.42 13.12
C VAL A 478 -11.49 -25.50 13.68
N ALA A 479 -11.38 -24.28 13.15
CA ALA A 479 -10.36 -23.30 13.52
C ALA A 479 -10.61 -22.57 14.87
N GLN A 480 -11.62 -22.93 15.66
CA GLN A 480 -11.96 -22.17 16.88
C GLN A 480 -10.81 -22.06 17.88
N LYS A 481 -9.95 -23.09 17.97
CA LYS A 481 -8.75 -23.05 18.80
C LYS A 481 -7.75 -22.01 18.27
N GLN A 482 -7.44 -22.10 16.98
CA GLN A 482 -6.50 -21.21 16.30
C GLN A 482 -7.00 -19.75 16.39
N ILE A 483 -8.29 -19.50 16.15
CA ILE A 483 -8.93 -18.18 16.27
C ILE A 483 -8.81 -17.61 17.70
N ALA A 484 -8.96 -18.45 18.74
CA ALA A 484 -8.78 -17.99 20.13
C ALA A 484 -7.30 -17.62 20.45
N GLU A 485 -6.36 -18.20 19.71
CA GLU A 485 -4.92 -17.95 19.78
C GLU A 485 -4.46 -16.81 18.85
N GLU A 486 -5.33 -16.31 17.95
CA GLU A 486 -5.10 -15.13 17.10
C GLU A 486 -5.06 -13.85 17.95
N LYS A 487 -3.94 -13.67 18.65
CA LYS A 487 -3.65 -12.56 19.57
C LYS A 487 -2.25 -12.05 19.30
N GLY A 488 -2.16 -10.89 18.68
CA GLY A 488 -0.94 -10.20 18.33
C GLY A 488 -0.84 -8.80 18.95
N TRP A 489 0.26 -8.14 18.62
CA TRP A 489 0.51 -6.74 18.92
C TRP A 489 0.95 -6.05 17.63
N MET A 490 0.30 -4.94 17.30
CA MET A 490 0.68 -4.08 16.18
C MET A 490 1.07 -2.71 16.74
N ARG A 491 2.27 -2.21 16.44
CA ARG A 491 2.61 -0.83 16.79
C ARG A 491 1.68 0.12 16.03
N ALA A 492 1.12 1.13 16.70
CA ALA A 492 0.25 2.11 16.06
C ALA A 492 0.96 2.83 14.90
N GLY A 493 0.18 3.34 13.95
CA GLY A 493 0.71 4.05 12.80
C GLY A 493 1.47 5.32 13.21
N ARG A 494 2.80 5.30 13.07
CA ARG A 494 3.68 6.33 13.63
C ARG A 494 3.68 7.67 12.88
N GLY A 495 3.13 7.70 11.65
CA GLY A 495 3.26 8.82 10.73
C GLY A 495 4.61 8.85 9.99
N GLN A 496 5.10 10.05 9.71
CA GLN A 496 6.26 10.26 8.85
C GLN A 496 7.56 9.73 9.43
N VAL A 497 8.57 9.51 8.58
CA VAL A 497 9.97 9.44 9.02
C VAL A 497 10.46 10.86 9.30
N SER A 498 11.07 11.13 10.44
CA SER A 498 11.54 12.46 10.83
C SER A 498 12.82 12.88 10.10
N ASP A 499 13.05 14.19 9.98
CA ASP A 499 14.30 14.70 9.39
C ASP A 499 15.54 14.31 10.21
N ALA A 500 15.38 14.01 11.50
CA ALA A 500 16.45 13.49 12.34
C ALA A 500 16.86 12.07 11.95
N GLU A 501 15.89 11.18 11.72
CA GLU A 501 16.13 9.81 11.25
C GLU A 501 16.73 9.82 9.83
N ILE A 502 16.26 10.71 8.94
CA ILE A 502 16.85 10.86 7.61
C ILE A 502 18.32 11.29 7.68
N ARG A 503 18.68 12.21 8.59
CA ARG A 503 20.09 12.59 8.80
C ARG A 503 20.93 11.46 9.37
N ALA A 504 20.35 10.60 10.21
CA ALA A 504 21.05 9.45 10.77
C ALA A 504 21.34 8.38 9.71
N GLU A 505 20.36 8.05 8.86
CA GLU A 505 20.46 6.92 7.93
C GLU A 505 20.84 7.29 6.50
N GLY A 506 20.70 8.56 6.09
CA GLY A 506 20.86 8.99 4.70
C GLY A 506 22.23 8.63 4.10
N LEU A 507 23.32 8.85 4.84
CA LEU A 507 24.66 8.47 4.39
C LEU A 507 24.79 6.95 4.24
N ASN A 508 24.32 6.20 5.23
CA ASN A 508 24.48 4.75 5.28
C ASN A 508 23.70 4.07 4.16
N LEU A 509 22.49 4.55 3.87
CA LEU A 509 21.65 4.07 2.75
C LEU A 509 22.30 4.35 1.39
N VAL A 510 22.85 5.55 1.18
CA VAL A 510 23.47 5.95 -0.08
C VAL A 510 24.81 5.24 -0.32
N MET A 511 25.58 5.00 0.75
CA MET A 511 26.80 4.20 0.67
C MET A 511 26.50 2.70 0.53
N GLY A 512 25.31 2.27 0.93
CA GLY A 512 24.86 0.88 0.93
C GLY A 512 25.29 0.09 2.17
N THR A 513 25.83 0.75 3.19
CA THR A 513 26.24 0.12 4.46
C THR A 513 25.05 -0.19 5.35
N THR A 514 24.00 0.63 5.27
CA THR A 514 22.63 0.16 5.54
C THR A 514 22.18 -0.59 4.29
N PRO A 515 21.87 -1.90 4.38
CA PRO A 515 21.64 -2.73 3.20
C PRO A 515 20.47 -2.26 2.31
N GLY A 516 19.48 -1.61 2.91
CA GLY A 516 18.40 -0.95 2.20
C GLY A 516 17.15 -0.78 3.04
N ILE A 517 16.16 -0.10 2.45
CA ILE A 517 14.80 0.02 2.97
C ILE A 517 13.94 -1.10 2.41
N ILE A 518 13.25 -1.85 3.27
CA ILE A 518 12.30 -2.88 2.89
C ILE A 518 10.90 -2.41 3.30
N ALA A 519 10.03 -2.20 2.32
CA ALA A 519 8.66 -1.73 2.56
C ALA A 519 7.65 -2.86 2.36
N ILE A 520 7.13 -3.45 3.45
CA ILE A 520 6.14 -4.53 3.40
C ILE A 520 4.75 -3.93 3.54
N ILE A 521 3.94 -3.94 2.48
CA ILE A 521 2.72 -3.14 2.40
C ILE A 521 1.58 -3.93 1.76
N GLY A 522 0.42 -3.29 1.67
CA GLY A 522 -0.63 -3.71 0.76
C GLY A 522 -1.65 -4.65 1.39
N CYS A 523 -2.21 -5.52 0.56
CA CYS A 523 -3.46 -6.23 0.82
C CYS A 523 -3.23 -7.71 1.21
N PRO A 524 -4.27 -8.45 1.66
CA PRO A 524 -4.10 -9.80 2.22
C PRO A 524 -4.50 -10.96 1.28
N ASN A 525 -4.39 -10.78 -0.04
CA ASN A 525 -4.66 -11.85 -1.03
C ASN A 525 -3.41 -12.71 -1.28
N TYR A 526 -2.91 -13.32 -0.20
CA TYR A 526 -1.72 -14.18 -0.21
C TYR A 526 -2.08 -15.59 -0.69
N ALA A 527 -1.16 -16.24 -1.42
CA ALA A 527 -1.39 -17.59 -1.94
C ALA A 527 -1.19 -18.70 -0.90
N GLU A 528 -0.29 -18.51 0.09
CA GLU A 528 0.11 -19.55 1.07
C GLU A 528 -0.10 -19.10 2.54
N GLY A 529 -1.06 -18.22 2.78
CA GLY A 529 -1.40 -17.76 4.13
C GLY A 529 -0.72 -16.46 4.55
N THR A 530 -1.01 -16.02 5.78
CA THR A 530 -0.68 -14.67 6.25
C THR A 530 0.69 -14.58 6.92
N LYS A 531 1.27 -15.72 7.32
CA LYS A 531 2.54 -15.76 8.05
C LYS A 531 3.77 -15.41 7.21
N ASP A 532 3.65 -15.43 5.90
CA ASP A 532 4.73 -15.10 4.97
C ASP A 532 5.35 -13.73 5.27
N VAL A 533 4.52 -12.70 5.46
CA VAL A 533 5.01 -11.34 5.73
C VAL A 533 5.74 -11.24 7.07
N TYR A 534 5.39 -12.07 8.06
CA TYR A 534 6.15 -12.17 9.32
C TYR A 534 7.54 -12.75 9.08
N TYR A 535 7.66 -13.85 8.34
CA TYR A 535 8.96 -14.48 8.07
C TYR A 535 9.88 -13.58 7.25
N ILE A 536 9.32 -12.88 6.25
CA ILE A 536 10.07 -11.92 5.45
C ILE A 536 10.55 -10.76 6.33
N ALA A 537 9.67 -10.14 7.11
CA ALA A 537 10.03 -9.04 8.01
C ALA A 537 11.14 -9.46 8.98
N GLU A 538 10.99 -10.61 9.63
CA GLU A 538 11.97 -11.12 10.59
C GLU A 538 13.36 -11.32 9.96
N GLU A 539 13.43 -11.90 8.77
CA GLU A 539 14.71 -12.16 8.10
C GLU A 539 15.45 -10.85 7.78
N PHE A 540 14.73 -9.82 7.33
CA PHE A 540 15.32 -8.52 7.02
C PHE A 540 15.72 -7.72 8.27
N LEU A 541 14.93 -7.81 9.36
CA LEU A 541 15.24 -7.21 10.65
C LEU A 541 16.53 -7.81 11.25
N LYS A 542 16.66 -9.14 11.25
CA LYS A 542 17.88 -9.85 11.68
C LYS A 542 19.12 -9.45 10.89
N ARG A 543 18.94 -8.98 9.65
CA ARG A 543 20.00 -8.56 8.74
C ARG A 543 20.22 -7.04 8.72
N ASN A 544 19.65 -6.32 9.69
CA ASN A 544 19.83 -4.87 9.85
C ASN A 544 19.40 -4.03 8.64
N PHE A 545 18.42 -4.51 7.86
CA PHE A 545 17.69 -3.63 6.94
C PHE A 545 16.76 -2.73 7.75
N ILE A 546 16.36 -1.59 7.15
CA ILE A 546 15.29 -0.77 7.72
C ILE A 546 13.98 -1.33 7.19
N VAL A 547 13.12 -1.86 8.07
CA VAL A 547 11.83 -2.43 7.65
C VAL A 547 10.71 -1.49 8.01
N VAL A 548 9.97 -1.04 6.99
CA VAL A 548 8.78 -0.20 7.14
C VAL A 548 7.56 -0.95 6.63
N THR A 549 6.40 -0.73 7.24
CA THR A 549 5.17 -1.44 6.89
C THR A 549 3.93 -0.55 7.00
N THR A 550 2.88 -0.89 6.26
CA THR A 550 1.58 -0.20 6.29
C THR A 550 0.41 -1.17 6.09
N GLY A 551 -0.80 -0.71 6.38
CA GLY A 551 -2.04 -1.37 5.96
C GLY A 551 -2.17 -2.81 6.47
N CYS A 552 -2.73 -3.71 5.65
CA CYS A 552 -2.94 -5.10 6.04
C CYS A 552 -1.61 -5.85 6.27
N GLY A 553 -0.55 -5.49 5.54
CA GLY A 553 0.79 -6.05 5.81
C GLY A 553 1.28 -5.75 7.23
N ALA A 554 1.07 -4.52 7.73
CA ALA A 554 1.45 -4.14 9.10
C ALA A 554 0.68 -4.90 10.17
N MET A 555 -0.58 -5.24 9.88
CA MET A 555 -1.43 -6.06 10.73
C MET A 555 -0.91 -7.48 10.82
N ASP A 556 -0.78 -8.16 9.68
CA ASP A 556 -0.46 -9.59 9.62
C ASP A 556 0.96 -9.87 10.16
N ILE A 557 1.91 -8.94 10.00
CA ILE A 557 3.23 -8.97 10.65
C ILE A 557 3.11 -9.06 12.19
N GLY A 558 2.11 -8.39 12.77
CA GLY A 558 1.89 -8.33 14.22
C GLY A 558 1.11 -9.51 14.80
N MET A 559 0.56 -10.39 13.96
CA MET A 559 -0.31 -11.51 14.38
C MET A 559 0.46 -12.69 15.00
N PHE A 560 1.76 -12.79 14.75
CA PHE A 560 2.56 -13.94 15.12
C PHE A 560 3.59 -13.60 16.20
N LYS A 561 3.91 -14.62 17.00
CA LYS A 561 4.86 -14.56 18.11
C LYS A 561 5.95 -15.61 17.93
N ASP A 562 7.12 -15.34 18.47
CA ASP A 562 8.21 -16.31 18.55
C ASP A 562 8.03 -17.28 19.74
N GLU A 563 9.06 -18.09 19.98
CA GLU A 563 9.11 -19.08 21.07
C GLU A 563 9.00 -18.44 22.47
N ASP A 564 9.39 -17.17 22.63
CA ASP A 564 9.27 -16.40 23.88
C ASP A 564 7.92 -15.68 24.01
N GLY A 565 7.01 -15.89 23.04
CA GLY A 565 5.69 -15.27 23.01
C GLY A 565 5.71 -13.80 22.60
N LYS A 566 6.77 -13.34 21.91
CA LYS A 566 6.98 -11.94 21.52
C LYS A 566 6.75 -11.69 20.03
N THR A 567 6.06 -10.60 19.73
CA THR A 567 5.86 -10.11 18.36
C THR A 567 7.11 -9.42 17.83
N LEU A 568 7.20 -9.19 16.51
CA LEU A 568 8.32 -8.44 15.94
C LEU A 568 8.38 -6.99 16.44
N TYR A 569 7.24 -6.35 16.68
CA TYR A 569 7.19 -4.98 17.22
C TYR A 569 7.69 -4.86 18.67
N GLU A 570 7.66 -5.96 19.43
CA GLU A 570 8.26 -6.02 20.78
C GLU A 570 9.77 -6.31 20.73
N ARG A 571 10.21 -7.08 19.72
CA ARG A 571 11.60 -7.54 19.59
C ARG A 571 12.53 -6.51 18.94
N TYR A 572 11.98 -5.66 18.09
CA TYR A 572 12.72 -4.69 17.29
C TYR A 572 12.21 -3.27 17.55
N PRO A 573 13.10 -2.26 17.54
CA PRO A 573 12.70 -0.88 17.81
C PRO A 573 11.82 -0.31 16.69
N GLY A 574 10.98 0.69 17.02
CA GLY A 574 10.04 1.32 16.10
C GLY A 574 10.59 2.53 15.33
N GLY A 575 11.87 2.85 15.47
CA GLY A 575 12.53 3.95 14.74
C GLY A 575 12.91 3.56 13.31
N PHE A 576 13.02 4.56 12.43
CA PHE A 576 13.60 4.39 11.11
C PHE A 576 15.13 4.25 11.24
N GLU A 577 15.57 3.03 11.53
CA GLU A 577 16.96 2.68 11.80
C GLU A 577 17.26 1.23 11.36
N CYS A 578 18.54 0.89 11.26
CA CYS A 578 18.97 -0.48 10.93
C CYS A 578 18.41 -1.50 11.93
N GLY A 579 17.65 -2.49 11.44
CA GLY A 579 17.01 -3.48 12.30
C GLY A 579 15.75 -2.99 13.01
N GLY A 580 15.25 -1.79 12.67
CA GLY A 580 13.97 -1.26 13.13
C GLY A 580 12.77 -1.76 12.30
N LEU A 581 11.63 -1.97 12.96
CA LEU A 581 10.34 -2.31 12.37
C LEU A 581 9.34 -1.18 12.60
N VAL A 582 8.99 -0.49 11.52
CA VAL A 582 8.23 0.76 11.59
C VAL A 582 6.85 0.59 10.94
N ASN A 583 5.78 0.54 11.73
CA ASN A 583 4.43 0.70 11.19
C ASN A 583 4.18 2.18 10.88
N ILE A 584 4.27 2.55 9.61
CA ILE A 584 4.11 3.93 9.16
C ILE A 584 2.65 4.39 9.32
N GLY A 585 1.69 3.49 9.13
CA GLY A 585 0.26 3.76 9.33
C GLY A 585 -0.64 3.01 8.35
N SER A 586 -1.77 3.63 8.04
CA SER A 586 -2.74 3.06 7.12
C SER A 586 -2.26 3.12 5.67
N CYS A 587 -3.12 2.74 4.73
CA CYS A 587 -2.82 2.63 3.32
C CYS A 587 -2.30 3.98 2.75
N VAL A 588 -2.86 5.10 3.19
CA VAL A 588 -2.46 6.45 2.76
C VAL A 588 -1.10 6.87 3.34
N SER A 589 -0.65 6.24 4.42
CA SER A 589 0.68 6.50 4.98
C SER A 589 1.82 5.97 4.09
N ASN A 590 1.53 5.20 3.03
CA ASN A 590 2.55 4.80 2.03
C ASN A 590 3.25 6.01 1.38
N ALA A 591 2.59 7.17 1.33
CA ALA A 591 3.22 8.42 0.90
C ALA A 591 4.46 8.78 1.72
N HIS A 592 4.53 8.39 2.99
CA HIS A 592 5.70 8.67 3.84
C HIS A 592 6.86 7.71 3.59
N ILE A 593 6.62 6.58 2.92
CA ILE A 593 7.69 5.65 2.49
C ILE A 593 8.44 6.27 1.31
N THR A 594 7.73 6.73 0.27
CA THR A 594 8.35 7.49 -0.82
C THR A 594 8.88 8.82 -0.33
N GLY A 595 8.13 9.50 0.54
CA GLY A 595 8.56 10.72 1.20
C GLY A 595 9.86 10.55 1.98
N ALA A 596 10.11 9.40 2.62
CA ALA A 596 11.40 9.12 3.26
C ALA A 596 12.54 9.03 2.23
N ALA A 597 12.35 8.32 1.11
CA ALA A 597 13.35 8.21 0.05
C ALA A 597 13.62 9.57 -0.64
N GLU A 598 12.58 10.36 -0.87
CA GLU A 598 12.65 11.73 -1.38
C GLU A 598 13.40 12.64 -0.41
N LYS A 599 13.13 12.52 0.89
CA LYS A 599 13.87 13.26 1.92
C LYS A 599 15.32 12.83 2.05
N VAL A 600 15.69 11.59 1.75
CA VAL A 600 17.13 11.23 1.61
C VAL A 600 17.77 12.06 0.49
N ALA A 601 17.12 12.21 -0.65
CA ALA A 601 17.63 13.07 -1.73
C ALA A 601 17.66 14.56 -1.33
N ALA A 602 16.62 15.06 -0.66
CA ALA A 602 16.51 16.47 -0.28
C ALA A 602 17.43 16.88 0.89
N ILE A 603 17.53 16.06 1.93
CA ILE A 603 18.22 16.41 3.17
C ILE A 603 19.69 15.98 3.11
N PHE A 604 19.95 14.72 2.77
CA PHE A 604 21.32 14.22 2.70
C PHE A 604 22.03 14.68 1.44
N ALA A 605 21.38 14.58 0.27
CA ALA A 605 21.99 14.96 -1.00
C ALA A 605 21.71 16.40 -1.44
N GLN A 606 20.95 17.16 -0.65
CA GLN A 606 20.63 18.58 -0.88
C GLN A 606 20.03 18.86 -2.26
N ARG A 607 19.21 17.94 -2.77
CA ARG A 607 18.50 18.11 -4.04
C ARG A 607 17.23 18.93 -3.85
N THR A 608 16.93 19.80 -4.80
CA THR A 608 15.66 20.54 -4.86
C THR A 608 14.51 19.57 -5.08
N LEU A 609 13.43 19.70 -4.29
CA LEU A 609 12.21 18.90 -4.44
C LEU A 609 11.25 19.56 -5.44
N GLU A 610 11.03 20.87 -5.29
CA GLU A 610 10.01 21.66 -5.97
C GLU A 610 10.00 21.42 -7.48
N GLY A 611 8.96 20.78 -8.01
CA GLY A 611 8.82 20.54 -9.45
C GLY A 611 9.90 19.65 -10.08
N ASN A 612 10.58 18.80 -9.31
CA ASN A 612 11.81 18.13 -9.75
C ASN A 612 11.79 16.59 -9.68
N LEU A 613 10.63 15.97 -9.87
CA LEU A 613 10.42 14.53 -9.70
C LEU A 613 11.48 13.67 -10.41
N ALA A 614 11.79 13.97 -11.67
CA ALA A 614 12.71 13.16 -12.48
C ALA A 614 14.13 13.10 -11.86
N GLU A 615 14.67 14.20 -11.34
CA GLU A 615 16.00 14.20 -10.72
C GLU A 615 15.99 13.42 -9.39
N ILE A 616 14.94 13.60 -8.58
CA ILE A 616 14.79 12.86 -7.32
C ILE A 616 14.68 11.36 -7.59
N SER A 617 13.88 10.97 -8.58
CA SER A 617 13.68 9.58 -9.01
C SER A 617 14.97 8.97 -9.54
N ASP A 618 15.71 9.70 -10.39
CA ASP A 618 16.99 9.27 -10.92
C ASP A 618 18.04 9.11 -9.82
N TYR A 619 18.04 10.00 -8.83
CA TYR A 619 18.90 9.88 -7.65
C TYR A 619 18.59 8.60 -6.86
N ILE A 620 17.32 8.34 -6.57
CA ILE A 620 16.88 7.14 -5.84
C ILE A 620 17.28 5.87 -6.60
N LEU A 621 16.96 5.79 -7.90
CA LEU A 621 17.29 4.63 -8.73
C LEU A 621 18.79 4.32 -8.76
N ASN A 622 19.64 5.34 -8.77
CA ASN A 622 21.09 5.16 -8.87
C ASN A 622 21.79 4.98 -7.52
N ARG A 623 21.17 5.39 -6.39
CA ARG A 623 21.90 5.62 -5.13
C ARG A 623 21.20 5.10 -3.87
N VAL A 624 19.88 5.02 -3.82
CA VAL A 624 19.15 4.66 -2.59
C VAL A 624 18.65 3.23 -2.68
N GLY A 625 19.28 2.33 -1.93
CA GLY A 625 18.88 0.91 -1.87
C GLY A 625 17.52 0.75 -1.20
N ALA A 626 16.51 0.33 -1.94
CA ALA A 626 15.17 0.07 -1.44
C ALA A 626 14.46 -0.99 -2.27
N CYS A 627 13.51 -1.71 -1.66
CA CYS A 627 12.58 -2.60 -2.34
C CYS A 627 11.24 -2.65 -1.60
N GLY A 628 10.15 -2.45 -2.33
CA GLY A 628 8.80 -2.72 -1.84
C GLY A 628 8.42 -4.20 -1.92
N LEU A 629 7.46 -4.60 -1.09
CA LEU A 629 6.80 -5.88 -1.10
C LEU A 629 5.30 -5.65 -0.90
N ALA A 630 4.47 -6.03 -1.87
CA ALA A 630 3.04 -6.13 -1.67
C ALA A 630 2.57 -7.57 -1.92
N TRP A 631 2.87 -8.42 -0.93
CA TRP A 631 2.75 -9.87 -1.06
C TRP A 631 1.32 -10.33 -1.41
N GLY A 632 0.30 -9.74 -0.79
CA GLY A 632 -1.09 -10.08 -1.06
C GLY A 632 -1.84 -9.03 -1.87
N ALA A 633 -1.18 -8.26 -2.73
CA ALA A 633 -1.83 -7.16 -3.46
C ALA A 633 -3.05 -7.64 -4.28
N PHE A 634 -4.21 -7.02 -4.06
CA PHE A 634 -5.46 -7.29 -4.83
C PHE A 634 -6.07 -6.01 -5.43
N SER A 635 -5.96 -4.89 -4.72
CA SER A 635 -6.74 -3.70 -5.00
C SER A 635 -6.13 -2.85 -6.10
N GLN A 636 -6.97 -2.08 -6.78
CA GLN A 636 -6.56 -1.00 -7.66
C GLN A 636 -5.58 -0.03 -6.98
N LYS A 637 -5.78 0.24 -5.68
CA LYS A 637 -4.88 1.05 -4.85
C LYS A 637 -3.47 0.45 -4.75
N ALA A 638 -3.32 -0.86 -4.62
CA ALA A 638 -2.00 -1.47 -4.60
C ALA A 638 -1.25 -1.28 -5.93
N SER A 639 -1.96 -1.31 -7.06
CA SER A 639 -1.35 -1.04 -8.37
C SER A 639 -0.88 0.41 -8.50
N SER A 640 -1.62 1.38 -7.97
CA SER A 640 -1.23 2.79 -8.01
C SER A 640 -0.07 3.11 -7.08
N ILE A 641 -0.06 2.56 -5.86
CA ILE A 641 1.05 2.69 -4.91
C ILE A 641 2.34 2.09 -5.49
N GLY A 642 2.28 0.86 -6.01
CA GLY A 642 3.44 0.23 -6.64
C GLY A 642 3.97 1.06 -7.82
N THR A 643 3.07 1.62 -8.63
CA THR A 643 3.42 2.46 -9.77
C THR A 643 4.03 3.81 -9.34
N GLY A 644 3.59 4.39 -8.22
CA GLY A 644 4.19 5.58 -7.61
C GLY A 644 5.61 5.33 -7.08
N CYS A 645 5.84 4.18 -6.44
CA CYS A 645 7.19 3.73 -6.13
C CYS A 645 8.06 3.58 -7.39
N ASN A 646 7.51 3.01 -8.46
CA ASN A 646 8.26 2.76 -9.69
C ASN A 646 8.71 4.04 -10.41
N ILE A 647 7.84 5.05 -10.53
CA ILE A 647 8.24 6.32 -11.14
C ILE A 647 9.37 6.97 -10.34
N LEU A 648 9.44 6.77 -9.03
CA LEU A 648 10.55 7.22 -8.16
C LEU A 648 11.79 6.33 -8.21
N GLY A 649 11.85 5.32 -9.08
CA GLY A 649 13.00 4.43 -9.18
C GLY A 649 13.11 3.40 -8.07
N ILE A 650 12.00 3.10 -7.38
CA ILE A 650 11.92 2.10 -6.31
C ILE A 650 11.32 0.81 -6.88
N PRO A 651 12.04 -0.32 -6.84
CA PRO A 651 11.52 -1.61 -7.27
C PRO A 651 10.55 -2.19 -6.24
N ALA A 652 9.59 -3.00 -6.68
CA ALA A 652 8.66 -3.70 -5.82
C ALA A 652 8.42 -5.14 -6.31
N VAL A 653 8.44 -6.07 -5.34
CA VAL A 653 8.02 -7.46 -5.52
C VAL A 653 6.56 -7.57 -5.08
N LEU A 654 5.74 -8.23 -5.88
CA LEU A 654 4.35 -8.53 -5.55
C LEU A 654 4.18 -10.05 -5.43
N GLY A 655 3.16 -10.53 -4.70
CA GLY A 655 2.87 -11.97 -4.72
C GLY A 655 2.20 -12.42 -6.03
N PRO A 656 2.02 -13.74 -6.20
CA PRO A 656 1.74 -14.34 -7.50
C PRO A 656 0.42 -13.89 -8.12
N HIS A 657 -0.61 -13.65 -7.31
CA HIS A 657 -1.90 -13.15 -7.80
C HIS A 657 -1.84 -11.78 -8.46
N SER A 658 -0.77 -11.00 -8.21
CA SER A 658 -0.57 -9.71 -8.84
C SER A 658 -0.23 -9.80 -10.34
N SER A 659 0.11 -10.99 -10.84
CA SER A 659 0.21 -11.26 -12.29
C SER A 659 -1.10 -10.90 -13.03
N LYS A 660 -2.23 -10.91 -12.32
CA LYS A 660 -3.56 -10.52 -12.80
C LYS A 660 -3.69 -9.00 -13.08
N TYR A 661 -2.74 -8.17 -12.65
CA TYR A 661 -2.71 -6.75 -13.04
C TYR A 661 -2.35 -6.53 -14.51
N ARG A 662 -1.86 -7.56 -15.21
CA ARG A 662 -1.55 -7.61 -16.66
C ARG A 662 -0.22 -7.00 -17.09
N ARG A 663 0.43 -6.16 -16.27
CA ARG A 663 1.68 -5.48 -16.65
C ARG A 663 2.72 -5.54 -15.54
N ALA A 664 3.86 -6.15 -15.83
CA ALA A 664 5.10 -6.07 -15.04
C ALA A 664 6.15 -5.17 -15.74
N LEU A 665 7.18 -4.75 -15.03
CA LEU A 665 8.30 -3.93 -15.54
C LEU A 665 9.61 -4.64 -15.25
N ILE A 666 10.16 -5.34 -16.24
CA ILE A 666 11.29 -6.27 -16.07
C ILE A 666 12.38 -5.94 -17.09
N ALA A 667 13.63 -5.85 -16.64
CA ALA A 667 14.76 -5.56 -17.51
C ALA A 667 15.39 -6.84 -18.07
N LYS A 668 15.92 -6.77 -19.30
CA LYS A 668 16.71 -7.86 -19.90
C LYS A 668 18.14 -7.82 -19.37
N THR A 669 18.46 -8.72 -18.45
CA THR A 669 19.79 -8.79 -17.80
C THR A 669 20.93 -9.29 -18.71
N TYR A 670 20.59 -9.73 -19.93
CA TYR A 670 21.51 -10.24 -20.94
C TYR A 670 21.81 -9.24 -22.07
N GLU A 671 21.11 -8.10 -22.13
CA GLU A 671 21.29 -7.06 -23.16
C GLU A 671 22.19 -5.94 -22.61
N GLU A 672 23.45 -5.84 -23.08
CA GLU A 672 24.46 -4.96 -22.46
C GLU A 672 24.17 -3.45 -22.61
N ASP A 673 23.44 -3.04 -23.64
CA ASP A 673 23.07 -1.64 -23.91
C ASP A 673 22.00 -1.10 -22.96
N LYS A 674 21.11 -1.95 -22.44
CA LYS A 674 20.13 -1.61 -21.40
C LYS A 674 20.76 -1.16 -20.06
N TRP A 675 22.03 -1.51 -19.85
CA TRP A 675 22.76 -1.27 -18.60
C TRP A 675 23.82 -0.18 -18.72
N LYS A 676 23.44 0.94 -19.35
CA LYS A 676 24.25 2.15 -19.46
C LYS A 676 23.52 3.37 -18.92
N VAL A 677 24.29 4.29 -18.34
CA VAL A 677 23.86 5.61 -17.87
C VAL A 677 24.91 6.64 -18.26
N TYR A 678 24.69 7.92 -17.96
CA TYR A 678 25.69 8.97 -18.12
C TYR A 678 26.45 9.22 -16.81
N ASP A 679 27.71 9.63 -16.89
CA ASP A 679 28.40 10.28 -15.78
C ASP A 679 28.18 11.80 -15.86
N ALA A 680 27.44 12.35 -14.89
CA ALA A 680 27.08 13.76 -14.89
C ALA A 680 28.28 14.74 -14.85
N ARG A 681 29.49 14.25 -14.50
CA ARG A 681 30.69 15.07 -14.50
C ARG A 681 31.16 15.50 -15.89
N ASN A 682 30.91 14.68 -16.91
CA ASN A 682 31.48 14.83 -18.25
C ASN A 682 30.54 14.40 -19.40
N GLY A 683 29.33 13.91 -19.10
CA GLY A 683 28.33 13.51 -20.09
C GLY A 683 28.65 12.22 -20.86
N GLN A 684 29.72 11.49 -20.49
CA GLN A 684 30.06 10.23 -21.13
C GLN A 684 29.15 9.10 -20.65
N GLU A 685 28.85 8.15 -21.54
CA GLU A 685 28.19 6.91 -21.15
C GLU A 685 29.11 6.05 -20.28
N MET A 686 28.54 5.47 -19.22
CA MET A 686 29.19 4.52 -18.34
C MET A 686 28.29 3.31 -18.10
N PRO A 687 28.85 2.09 -18.01
CA PRO A 687 28.07 0.89 -17.69
C PRO A 687 27.67 0.86 -16.21
N ILE A 688 26.52 0.27 -15.91
CA ILE A 688 26.03 -0.02 -14.56
C ILE A 688 25.82 -1.53 -14.37
N PRO A 689 25.85 -2.05 -13.14
CA PRO A 689 25.47 -3.43 -12.90
C PRO A 689 23.96 -3.61 -13.14
N PRO A 690 23.49 -4.85 -13.40
CA PRO A 690 22.07 -5.15 -13.57
C PRO A 690 21.31 -5.10 -12.23
N ALA A 691 21.16 -3.91 -11.63
CA ALA A 691 20.47 -3.71 -10.35
C ALA A 691 19.78 -2.32 -10.23
N PRO A 692 18.49 -2.30 -9.83
CA PRO A 692 17.60 -3.46 -9.74
C PRO A 692 17.31 -4.05 -11.13
N GLU A 693 16.88 -5.31 -11.21
CA GLU A 693 16.61 -5.99 -12.49
C GLU A 693 15.14 -5.92 -12.94
N PHE A 694 14.30 -5.31 -12.11
CA PHE A 694 12.89 -5.02 -12.36
C PHE A 694 12.51 -3.75 -11.60
N LEU A 695 11.38 -3.14 -11.97
CA LEU A 695 10.68 -2.18 -11.13
C LEU A 695 9.41 -2.77 -10.53
N LEU A 696 8.71 -3.63 -11.27
CA LEU A 696 7.51 -4.31 -10.77
C LEU A 696 7.51 -5.74 -11.28
N THR A 697 7.55 -6.70 -10.37
CA THR A 697 7.52 -8.13 -10.72
C THR A 697 6.72 -8.90 -9.70
N THR A 698 6.47 -10.18 -10.00
CA THR A 698 5.90 -11.13 -9.05
C THR A 698 6.95 -12.14 -8.61
N ALA A 699 6.87 -12.59 -7.36
CA ALA A 699 7.49 -13.83 -6.89
C ALA A 699 6.39 -14.82 -6.47
N GLU A 700 6.67 -16.12 -6.58
CA GLU A 700 5.70 -17.18 -6.32
C GLU A 700 5.60 -17.52 -4.84
N THR A 701 6.75 -17.65 -4.17
CA THR A 701 6.86 -18.02 -2.75
C THR A 701 7.64 -17.00 -1.95
N TRP A 702 7.40 -16.92 -0.63
CA TRP A 702 8.09 -15.95 0.22
C TRP A 702 9.60 -16.24 0.30
N GLN A 703 9.99 -17.50 0.16
CA GLN A 703 11.38 -17.97 0.10
C GLN A 703 12.09 -17.45 -1.14
N GLU A 704 11.38 -17.31 -2.27
CA GLU A 704 11.90 -16.66 -3.48
C GLU A 704 11.94 -15.13 -3.33
N ALA A 705 10.90 -14.55 -2.73
CA ALA A 705 10.79 -13.10 -2.57
C ALA A 705 11.97 -12.51 -1.76
N ILE A 706 12.40 -13.18 -0.68
CA ILE A 706 13.48 -12.69 0.19
C ILE A 706 14.80 -12.39 -0.56
N PRO A 707 15.45 -13.36 -1.25
CA PRO A 707 16.68 -13.10 -1.99
C PRO A 707 16.45 -12.12 -3.15
N MET A 708 15.27 -12.12 -3.78
CA MET A 708 14.92 -11.17 -4.83
C MET A 708 14.92 -9.73 -4.31
N MET A 709 14.27 -9.48 -3.16
CA MET A 709 14.23 -8.18 -2.50
C MET A 709 15.63 -7.72 -2.04
N ALA A 710 16.43 -8.63 -1.46
CA ALA A 710 17.79 -8.30 -1.04
C ALA A 710 18.68 -7.88 -2.23
N LYS A 711 18.58 -8.60 -3.37
CA LYS A 711 19.26 -8.24 -4.62
C LYS A 711 18.77 -6.89 -5.15
N ALA A 712 17.46 -6.66 -5.12
CA ALA A 712 16.83 -5.45 -5.59
C ALA A 712 17.25 -4.19 -4.81
N CYS A 713 17.90 -4.32 -3.64
CA CYS A 713 18.49 -3.19 -2.91
C CYS A 713 19.91 -2.80 -3.37
N ILE A 714 20.59 -3.60 -4.21
CA ILE A 714 21.89 -3.24 -4.80
C ILE A 714 21.71 -2.00 -5.69
N ARG A 715 22.67 -1.06 -5.63
CA ARG A 715 22.63 0.17 -6.44
C ARG A 715 23.95 0.42 -7.14
N PRO A 716 23.96 1.05 -8.33
CA PRO A 716 25.18 1.39 -9.04
C PRO A 716 26.23 2.09 -8.15
N SER A 717 25.77 3.01 -7.30
CA SER A 717 26.60 3.90 -6.49
C SER A 717 27.02 3.36 -5.12
N ASP A 718 26.71 2.09 -4.78
CA ASP A 718 27.18 1.50 -3.52
C ASP A 718 28.69 1.69 -3.39
N ASN A 719 29.20 2.11 -2.23
CA ASN A 719 30.64 2.08 -2.00
C ASN A 719 31.10 0.61 -1.83
N SER A 720 32.40 0.35 -1.74
CA SER A 720 32.86 -1.05 -1.68
C SER A 720 32.40 -1.80 -0.42
N MET A 721 32.31 -1.11 0.72
CA MET A 721 31.81 -1.75 1.95
C MET A 721 30.31 -2.06 1.84
N GLY A 722 29.52 -1.11 1.35
CA GLY A 722 28.09 -1.32 1.15
C GLY A 722 27.79 -2.41 0.13
N ARG A 723 28.50 -2.44 -1.01
CA ARG A 723 28.39 -3.52 -1.98
C ARG A 723 28.74 -4.87 -1.37
N SER A 724 29.81 -4.94 -0.57
CA SER A 724 30.18 -6.17 0.15
C SER A 724 29.09 -6.62 1.12
N ILE A 725 28.44 -5.71 1.84
CA ILE A 725 27.35 -6.02 2.78
C ILE A 725 26.13 -6.55 2.02
N LYS A 726 25.68 -5.83 0.98
CA LYS A 726 24.52 -6.24 0.17
C LYS A 726 24.75 -7.59 -0.53
N LEU A 727 25.94 -7.81 -1.10
CA LEU A 727 26.31 -9.10 -1.68
C LEU A 727 26.35 -10.21 -0.62
N THR A 728 26.83 -9.92 0.60
CA THR A 728 26.82 -10.90 1.69
C THR A 728 25.40 -11.36 1.98
N HIS A 729 24.47 -10.42 2.20
CA HIS A 729 23.10 -10.77 2.51
C HIS A 729 22.40 -11.49 1.36
N TRP A 730 22.45 -10.95 0.13
CA TRP A 730 21.78 -11.58 -1.00
C TRP A 730 22.31 -12.99 -1.28
N MET A 731 23.63 -13.19 -1.33
CA MET A 731 24.21 -14.52 -1.60
C MET A 731 23.87 -15.53 -0.50
N GLU A 732 23.89 -15.12 0.78
CA GLU A 732 23.50 -15.98 1.88
C GLU A 732 22.01 -16.33 1.86
N LEU A 733 21.15 -15.35 1.55
CA LEU A 733 19.70 -15.55 1.44
C LEU A 733 19.35 -16.46 0.28
N HIS A 734 19.98 -16.25 -0.88
CA HIS A 734 19.81 -17.12 -2.03
C HIS A 734 20.26 -18.55 -1.70
N LYS A 735 21.39 -18.71 -1.03
CA LYS A 735 21.82 -20.04 -0.59
C LYS A 735 20.89 -20.68 0.45
N LYS A 736 20.35 -19.89 1.38
CA LYS A 736 19.44 -20.35 2.43
C LYS A 736 18.10 -20.82 1.87
N TYR A 737 17.53 -20.09 0.91
CA TYR A 737 16.16 -20.30 0.45
C TYR A 737 16.06 -20.95 -0.95
N ILE A 738 17.05 -20.76 -1.82
CA ILE A 738 17.11 -21.36 -3.17
C ILE A 738 18.10 -22.54 -3.22
N GLY A 739 19.06 -22.62 -2.30
CA GLY A 739 19.95 -23.78 -2.13
C GLY A 739 21.30 -23.68 -2.84
N ALA A 740 21.59 -22.60 -3.55
CA ALA A 740 22.86 -22.37 -4.26
C ALA A 740 23.38 -20.94 -4.08
N ASP A 741 24.65 -20.68 -4.42
CA ASP A 741 25.11 -19.29 -4.60
C ASP A 741 24.50 -18.75 -5.93
N PRO A 742 24.15 -17.45 -6.04
CA PRO A 742 23.53 -16.92 -7.25
C PRO A 742 24.49 -16.95 -8.46
N ASP A 743 24.10 -17.49 -9.60
CA ASP A 743 24.98 -17.67 -10.77
C ASP A 743 25.58 -16.36 -11.32
N ASP A 744 24.96 -15.22 -11.04
CA ASP A 744 25.32 -13.90 -11.54
C ASP A 744 25.98 -12.99 -10.49
N TRP A 745 26.35 -13.52 -9.31
CA TRP A 745 26.95 -12.75 -8.22
C TRP A 745 28.18 -11.92 -8.65
N TRP A 746 28.99 -12.45 -9.58
CA TRP A 746 30.21 -11.84 -10.10
C TRP A 746 29.95 -10.56 -10.92
N LYS A 747 28.73 -10.37 -11.46
CA LYS A 747 28.37 -9.16 -12.25
C LYS A 747 28.40 -7.88 -11.41
N PHE A 748 28.37 -8.02 -10.08
CA PHE A 748 28.29 -6.90 -9.13
C PHE A 748 29.65 -6.56 -8.49
N VAL A 749 30.73 -7.22 -8.90
CA VAL A 749 32.08 -7.06 -8.33
C VAL A 749 32.91 -6.12 -9.21
N ARG A 750 33.31 -4.97 -8.67
CA ARG A 750 34.16 -3.98 -9.37
C ARG A 750 35.63 -4.10 -8.97
N ASN A 751 35.89 -4.56 -7.75
CA ASN A 751 37.21 -4.80 -7.17
C ASN A 751 37.12 -5.82 -6.01
N GLU A 752 38.25 -6.21 -5.43
CA GLU A 752 38.31 -7.20 -4.33
C GLU A 752 37.60 -6.75 -3.04
N ALA A 753 37.39 -5.44 -2.85
CA ALA A 753 36.77 -4.88 -1.66
C ALA A 753 35.24 -5.01 -1.70
N ASP A 754 34.64 -5.20 -2.87
CA ASP A 754 33.21 -5.51 -3.02
C ASP A 754 32.89 -6.95 -2.59
N LEU A 755 33.89 -7.84 -2.45
CA LEU A 755 33.67 -9.24 -2.10
C LEU A 755 33.35 -9.43 -0.61
N PRO A 756 32.31 -10.23 -0.27
CA PRO A 756 31.98 -10.64 1.10
C PRO A 756 33.22 -11.02 1.90
N LEU A 757 33.49 -10.27 2.97
CA LEU A 757 34.76 -10.36 3.71
C LEU A 757 35.07 -11.78 4.21
N ALA A 758 34.07 -12.48 4.74
CA ALA A 758 34.21 -13.83 5.29
C ALA A 758 34.52 -14.91 4.22
N LYS A 759 34.04 -14.71 2.97
CA LYS A 759 34.21 -15.67 1.86
C LYS A 759 35.17 -15.17 0.77
N ARG A 760 35.82 -14.02 0.96
CA ARG A 760 36.62 -13.34 -0.06
C ARG A 760 37.63 -14.25 -0.76
N GLU A 761 38.37 -15.05 -0.01
CA GLU A 761 39.37 -15.94 -0.62
C GLU A 761 38.73 -17.01 -1.53
N ALA A 762 37.62 -17.62 -1.10
CA ALA A 762 36.92 -18.62 -1.91
C ALA A 762 36.32 -17.98 -3.17
N LEU A 763 35.76 -16.78 -3.05
CA LEU A 763 35.19 -16.03 -4.17
C LEU A 763 36.26 -15.57 -5.17
N LEU A 764 37.44 -15.15 -4.71
CA LEU A 764 38.57 -14.86 -5.61
C LEU A 764 39.00 -16.11 -6.40
N LYS A 765 39.01 -17.29 -5.76
CA LYS A 765 39.34 -18.55 -6.45
C LYS A 765 38.29 -18.88 -7.50
N GLU A 766 37.02 -18.61 -7.21
CA GLU A 766 35.93 -18.81 -8.16
C GLU A 766 36.03 -17.85 -9.36
N LEU A 767 36.34 -16.57 -9.13
CA LEU A 767 36.55 -15.60 -10.21
C LEU A 767 37.70 -15.99 -11.14
N GLU A 768 38.82 -16.46 -10.58
CA GLU A 768 39.94 -16.97 -11.38
C GLU A 768 39.55 -18.24 -12.14
N ALA A 769 38.99 -19.24 -11.45
CA ALA A 769 38.75 -20.57 -12.01
C ALA A 769 37.57 -20.64 -12.99
N LYS A 770 36.46 -19.94 -12.72
CA LYS A 770 35.23 -20.01 -13.53
C LYS A 770 35.08 -18.84 -14.50
N HIS A 771 35.63 -17.67 -14.17
CA HIS A 771 35.44 -16.45 -14.97
C HIS A 771 36.73 -15.95 -15.63
N GLY A 772 37.89 -16.58 -15.37
CA GLY A 772 39.16 -16.24 -16.00
C GLY A 772 39.74 -14.90 -15.56
N TRP A 773 39.40 -14.42 -14.37
CA TRP A 773 39.92 -13.15 -13.84
C TRP A 773 41.37 -13.32 -13.36
N GLU A 774 42.20 -12.31 -13.56
CA GLU A 774 43.59 -12.32 -13.10
C GLU A 774 43.67 -11.82 -11.66
N ILE A 775 44.22 -12.64 -10.75
CA ILE A 775 44.30 -12.33 -9.32
C ILE A 775 45.76 -12.20 -8.86
N ASP A 776 46.10 -11.11 -8.18
CA ASP A 776 47.34 -11.00 -7.38
C ASP A 776 47.11 -11.72 -6.05
N TRP A 777 47.46 -13.00 -6.00
CA TRP A 777 47.33 -13.83 -4.79
C TRP A 777 48.20 -13.37 -3.61
N LYS A 778 49.27 -12.60 -3.86
CA LYS A 778 50.12 -12.06 -2.79
C LYS A 778 49.40 -10.93 -2.05
N LYS A 779 48.67 -10.08 -2.77
CA LYS A 779 47.88 -8.98 -2.19
C LYS A 779 46.39 -9.31 -2.03
N LYS A 780 45.94 -10.46 -2.56
CA LYS A 780 44.54 -10.89 -2.70
C LYS A 780 43.69 -9.83 -3.42
N LYS A 781 44.16 -9.35 -4.58
CA LYS A 781 43.52 -8.28 -5.37
C LYS A 781 43.17 -8.74 -6.78
N ILE A 782 42.12 -8.13 -7.34
CA ILE A 782 41.72 -8.36 -8.74
C ILE A 782 42.55 -7.43 -9.63
N ILE A 783 43.21 -7.98 -10.65
CA ILE A 783 44.04 -7.25 -11.61
C ILE A 783 43.26 -6.93 -12.89
N SER A 784 42.55 -7.92 -13.44
CA SER A 784 41.68 -7.78 -14.62
C SER A 784 40.49 -8.72 -14.53
N GLY A 785 39.39 -8.38 -15.22
CA GLY A 785 38.14 -9.15 -15.19
C GLY A 785 36.87 -8.28 -15.11
N PRO A 786 36.72 -7.39 -14.10
CA PRO A 786 35.54 -6.55 -13.97
C PRO A 786 35.28 -5.70 -15.22
N LYS A 787 34.06 -5.79 -15.77
CA LYS A 787 33.61 -4.91 -16.86
C LYS A 787 33.28 -3.49 -16.38
N ILE A 788 32.97 -3.34 -15.09
CA ILE A 788 32.61 -2.07 -14.46
C ILE A 788 33.71 -1.71 -13.46
N LYS A 789 34.25 -0.49 -13.57
CA LYS A 789 35.28 0.01 -12.65
C LYS A 789 34.65 0.68 -11.44
N PHE A 790 35.34 0.63 -10.31
CA PHE A 790 35.01 1.44 -9.15
C PHE A 790 35.56 2.86 -9.34
N ASP A 791 34.69 3.87 -9.31
CA ASP A 791 35.04 5.29 -9.27
C ASP A 791 34.18 5.98 -8.21
N VAL A 792 34.83 6.40 -7.13
CA VAL A 792 34.16 7.07 -5.99
C VAL A 792 33.54 8.42 -6.36
N SER A 793 34.02 9.03 -7.45
CA SER A 793 33.60 10.35 -7.89
C SER A 793 32.57 10.32 -9.01
N ALA A 794 32.25 9.15 -9.57
CA ALA A 794 31.26 9.01 -10.64
C ALA A 794 29.87 9.52 -10.22
N GLN A 795 29.18 10.15 -11.17
CA GLN A 795 27.84 10.68 -10.99
C GLN A 795 26.85 9.99 -11.95
N PRO A 796 26.52 8.70 -11.73
CA PRO A 796 25.60 7.98 -12.61
C PRO A 796 24.22 8.64 -12.63
N THR A 797 23.72 8.93 -13.82
CA THR A 797 22.39 9.51 -14.07
C THR A 797 21.86 9.06 -15.42
N ASN A 798 20.55 8.82 -15.52
CA ASN A 798 19.87 8.57 -16.80
C ASN A 798 19.46 9.88 -17.49
N LEU A 799 19.61 11.02 -16.80
CA LEU A 799 19.17 12.33 -17.27
C LEU A 799 20.36 13.09 -17.87
N LYS A 800 20.47 13.05 -19.21
CA LYS A 800 21.53 13.76 -19.94
C LYS A 800 21.58 15.25 -19.60
N ARG A 801 20.44 15.89 -19.32
CA ARG A 801 20.35 17.31 -18.94
C ARG A 801 21.06 17.67 -17.63
N LEU A 802 21.32 16.68 -16.76
CA LEU A 802 22.05 16.88 -15.51
C LEU A 802 23.57 16.77 -15.69
N CYS A 803 24.03 16.35 -16.86
CA CYS A 803 25.44 16.25 -17.16
C CYS A 803 26.01 17.63 -17.47
N LYS A 804 27.24 17.89 -17.00
CA LYS A 804 28.04 18.99 -17.55
C LYS A 804 28.27 18.70 -19.04
N GLU A 805 28.03 19.70 -19.89
CA GLU A 805 28.34 19.58 -21.31
C GLU A 805 29.78 19.08 -21.50
N ALA A 806 29.95 18.09 -22.36
CA ALA A 806 31.24 17.47 -22.65
C ALA A 806 32.19 18.42 -23.39
#